data_AF-A0A960V2U0-F1
#
_entry.id   AF-A0A960V2U0-F1
#
_cell.length_a   1.000
_cell.length_b   1.000
_cell.length_c   1.000
_cell.angle_alpha   90.00
_cell.angle_beta   90.00
_cell.angle_gamma   90.00
#
_symmetry.space_group_name_H-M   'P 1'
#
loop_
_entity.id
_entity.type
_entity.pdbx_description
1 polymer ?
#
loop_
_entity_poly.entity_id
_entity_poly.type
_entity_poly.pdbx_seq_one_letter_code
_entity_poly.pdbx_strand_id
1 'polypeptide(L)'
;MLSPRPRITAQCSKLAVLLTLSLPAFGCQFEGNAWDLGGSWQFRRGFQADWLAGNQTGEWQSAAFPIKFNEMEPYKRDFAGSYTLRYPLPAELGPLARQDTVLALQTPTVSDIAVFFINQHQIGSLGDLASNRSGTYKQGLFSFPAHYIRSNAPNFLYIHLHSDGIRPPLIRSPLARIGSNTRIQQEYRNELALSFFLLAAYFAVGAYHMVLGLRRPKDSYNIYFGLFCILISFYWVFRSSYRDYLFEDVDLRMKLEFITLYLAGPILVGFFDRFFQGRLGWTAKGYFLYAVLLSTIAAVSSYTLLHQTLLAFQITIPLALGYVLYLVIFHLCKANIDAWYLATGTIILIGSILHDLMAARGYINSPHIARYGFGLFIAGIAGILANRFVRTQIQVEELNHDLEGKVTERTRQLEESLENVRHLKVQQDGDYYLTSLLIQPLGGVFDEDAAVRIDYYIKQKKQFYFKKWHAEIGGDLVAAYALELQGQRYMAVVNGDAMGKSIQGAGGALVLGTVFKSVVTRTQLSSQARQKSPERWIKDCFVELQNIFVSFDGSMLISAFIALIDTTTGTLYYLNAEHPFAVLYRDHTASFIEDQLYLRKIGWAGIEGHIEVRLFGLQPGDVLLLGSDGRDDLDLGQDEAGWRKINEDEFEFLRSVAESKGQLNVLPGIIASKGGLTDDLSLVRIEYQPVHDPALDTAEDTTELGSQILVAIKSGELEHAAVLCQRGMELDPGNYSHPYHLGLVYSKQKQYQKALQLFTKSFQLNQAHHLCLFQLARMNALLNDLPAAIEYGERLRIRDRKYLNNLIQLANCYHLSGNHQRAGQLLAEAEDLDPGNEHIEQLQDRIAKKDNNDIGNIADSSRSAE
;
A
#
# COMPACT_ATOMS: atom_id res chain seq x y z
N MET A 1 31.16 29.69 4.83
CA MET A 1 31.58 31.08 4.52
C MET A 1 30.34 31.96 4.54
N LEU A 2 30.30 32.92 5.46
CA LEU A 2 29.19 33.86 5.64
C LEU A 2 29.17 34.87 4.47
N SER A 3 28.11 34.85 3.65
CA SER A 3 27.82 35.91 2.67
C SER A 3 26.69 36.82 3.18
N PRO A 4 26.70 38.13 2.82
CA PRO A 4 25.90 39.14 3.50
C PRO A 4 24.45 39.20 2.97
N ARG A 5 23.51 39.51 3.87
CA ARG A 5 22.11 39.82 3.55
C ARG A 5 22.00 41.00 2.57
N PRO A 6 21.15 40.95 1.54
CA PRO A 6 20.93 42.12 0.68
C PRO A 6 20.08 43.16 1.41
N ARG A 7 20.61 44.39 1.49
CA ARG A 7 19.87 45.58 1.91
C ARG A 7 18.83 45.92 0.84
N ILE A 8 17.55 45.71 1.14
CA ILE A 8 16.44 46.30 0.39
C ILE A 8 16.27 47.75 0.87
N THR A 9 17.16 48.62 0.41
CA THR A 9 17.08 50.08 0.58
C THR A 9 17.34 50.74 -0.77
N ALA A 10 16.41 50.61 -1.71
CA ALA A 10 16.48 51.38 -2.97
C ALA A 10 15.14 51.55 -3.73
N GLN A 11 14.04 50.87 -3.35
CA GLN A 11 12.77 50.97 -4.09
C GLN A 11 11.59 51.58 -3.33
N CYS A 12 11.78 52.01 -2.07
CA CYS A 12 10.71 52.70 -1.32
C CYS A 12 10.52 54.19 -1.70
N SER A 13 11.41 54.79 -2.52
CA SER A 13 11.30 56.21 -2.89
C SER A 13 10.37 56.48 -4.08
N LYS A 14 9.98 55.45 -4.86
CA LYS A 14 9.12 55.64 -6.05
C LYS A 14 7.63 55.38 -5.81
N LEU A 15 7.26 54.66 -4.74
CA LEU A 15 5.84 54.45 -4.39
C LEU A 15 5.22 55.63 -3.62
N ALA A 16 6.04 56.46 -2.97
CA ALA A 16 5.58 57.67 -2.28
C ALA A 16 5.09 58.78 -3.25
N VAL A 17 5.37 58.66 -4.55
CA VAL A 17 5.03 59.66 -5.58
C VAL A 17 3.66 59.39 -6.23
N LEU A 18 3.07 58.20 -6.05
CA LEU A 18 1.78 57.84 -6.65
C LEU A 18 0.56 58.05 -5.71
N LEU A 19 0.80 58.30 -4.42
CA LEU A 19 -0.25 58.58 -3.42
C LEU A 19 -0.58 60.08 -3.27
N THR A 20 -0.01 60.94 -4.11
CA THR A 20 -0.30 62.38 -4.18
C THR A 20 -1.29 62.76 -5.28
N LEU A 21 -1.90 61.78 -5.96
CA LEU A 21 -2.96 62.04 -6.93
C LEU A 21 -4.32 61.99 -6.22
N SER A 22 -4.96 63.16 -6.12
CA SER A 22 -6.36 63.39 -5.75
C SER A 22 -6.76 63.38 -4.26
N LEU A 23 -5.96 63.98 -3.38
CA LEU A 23 -6.57 64.76 -2.30
C LEU A 23 -6.99 66.10 -2.92
N PRO A 24 -8.28 66.45 -3.03
CA PRO A 24 -8.64 67.82 -3.35
C PRO A 24 -8.01 68.68 -2.26
N ALA A 25 -7.11 69.58 -2.68
CA ALA A 25 -6.52 70.57 -1.82
C ALA A 25 -7.66 71.30 -1.09
N PHE A 26 -7.82 71.04 0.21
CA PHE A 26 -8.62 71.86 1.11
C PHE A 26 -7.88 73.19 1.27
N GLY A 27 -8.02 74.05 0.26
CA GLY A 27 -7.24 75.26 0.12
C GLY A 27 -7.39 75.91 -1.24
N CYS A 28 -8.62 75.98 -1.77
CA CYS A 28 -8.93 76.98 -2.80
C CYS A 28 -9.68 78.11 -2.11
N GLN A 29 -9.07 79.30 -2.09
CA GLN A 29 -9.79 80.55 -1.92
C GLN A 29 -10.94 80.59 -2.94
N PHE A 30 -12.16 80.72 -2.44
CA PHE A 30 -13.37 80.65 -3.25
C PHE A 30 -13.61 81.97 -3.97
N GLU A 31 -13.37 82.01 -5.28
CA GLU A 31 -13.90 83.06 -6.15
C GLU A 31 -15.36 82.73 -6.54
N GLY A 32 -16.30 83.61 -6.15
CA GLY A 32 -17.60 83.87 -6.82
C GLY A 32 -18.86 83.06 -6.43
N ASN A 33 -19.82 83.73 -5.79
CA ASN A 33 -21.28 83.43 -5.73
C ASN A 33 -21.78 82.16 -5.01
N ALA A 34 -21.08 81.69 -3.97
CA ALA A 34 -21.65 80.79 -2.96
C ALA A 34 -21.14 81.19 -1.56
N TRP A 35 -22.06 81.35 -0.61
CA TRP A 35 -21.76 81.81 0.75
C TRP A 35 -22.14 80.73 1.77
N ASP A 36 -21.20 80.38 2.65
CA ASP A 36 -21.43 79.48 3.79
C ASP A 36 -22.19 80.24 4.90
N LEU A 37 -23.28 79.65 5.39
CA LEU A 37 -24.17 80.24 6.41
C LEU A 37 -23.67 79.95 7.84
N GLY A 38 -22.37 80.18 8.06
CA GLY A 38 -21.71 80.06 9.37
C GLY A 38 -21.85 81.31 10.23
N GLY A 39 -21.53 81.20 11.52
CA GLY A 39 -21.49 82.35 12.45
C GLY A 39 -22.61 82.36 13.51
N SER A 40 -22.94 83.53 14.03
CA SER A 40 -23.97 83.73 15.05
C SER A 40 -25.36 83.85 14.41
N TRP A 41 -26.26 82.96 14.83
CA TRP A 41 -27.67 82.97 14.46
C TRP A 41 -28.47 83.67 15.55
N GLN A 42 -29.66 84.15 15.20
CA GLN A 42 -30.60 84.70 16.17
C GLN A 42 -31.85 83.83 16.22
N PHE A 43 -32.40 83.60 17.41
CA PHE A 43 -33.60 82.78 17.57
C PHE A 43 -34.61 83.39 18.53
N ARG A 44 -35.85 82.95 18.39
CA ARG A 44 -37.00 83.33 19.22
C ARG A 44 -37.97 82.14 19.34
N ARG A 45 -38.58 81.92 20.51
CA ARG A 45 -39.64 80.91 20.70
C ARG A 45 -40.96 81.42 20.10
N GLY A 46 -41.71 80.52 19.46
CA GLY A 46 -42.95 80.78 18.74
C GLY A 46 -42.73 80.95 17.23
N PHE A 47 -43.83 81.19 16.52
CA PHE A 47 -43.83 81.62 15.12
C PHE A 47 -45.03 82.54 14.89
N GLN A 48 -44.79 83.71 14.29
CA GLN A 48 -45.83 84.62 13.80
C GLN A 48 -45.39 85.13 12.43
N ALA A 49 -46.31 85.17 11.46
CA ALA A 49 -46.01 85.58 10.09
C ALA A 49 -45.41 87.00 10.03
N ASP A 50 -45.83 87.89 10.91
CA ASP A 50 -45.35 89.29 10.97
C ASP A 50 -43.85 89.40 11.31
N TRP A 51 -43.24 88.38 11.94
CA TRP A 51 -41.80 88.39 12.26
C TRP A 51 -40.92 88.30 11.02
N LEU A 52 -41.46 87.80 9.91
CA LEU A 52 -40.80 87.68 8.61
C LEU A 52 -40.65 89.03 7.88
N ALA A 53 -41.30 90.09 8.37
CA ALA A 53 -41.29 91.41 7.72
C ALA A 53 -39.99 92.21 7.93
N GLY A 54 -39.15 91.85 8.91
CA GLY A 54 -37.81 92.39 9.11
C GLY A 54 -37.69 93.64 10.01
N ASN A 55 -38.80 94.33 10.32
CA ASN A 55 -38.78 95.62 11.03
C ASN A 55 -39.05 95.57 12.54
N GLN A 56 -39.06 94.40 13.18
CA GLN A 56 -39.47 94.28 14.59
C GLN A 56 -38.31 94.34 15.60
N THR A 57 -38.47 95.17 16.63
CA THR A 57 -37.65 95.21 17.85
C THR A 57 -38.23 94.26 18.91
N GLY A 58 -38.00 92.96 18.74
CA GLY A 58 -38.28 91.95 19.77
C GLY A 58 -36.98 91.41 20.40
N GLU A 59 -37.07 90.79 21.57
CA GLU A 59 -35.94 90.11 22.23
C GLU A 59 -35.49 88.87 21.43
N TRP A 60 -34.61 89.07 20.44
CA TRP A 60 -33.93 87.98 19.74
C TRP A 60 -32.71 87.52 20.53
N GLN A 61 -32.62 86.22 20.81
CA GLN A 61 -31.48 85.63 21.52
C GLN A 61 -30.42 85.18 20.52
N SER A 62 -29.15 85.49 20.81
CA SER A 62 -28.03 85.06 19.96
C SER A 62 -27.64 83.62 20.29
N ALA A 63 -27.43 82.80 19.26
CA ALA A 63 -26.99 81.42 19.37
C ALA A 63 -25.80 81.16 18.42
N ALA A 64 -24.73 80.60 18.95
CA ALA A 64 -23.62 80.12 18.14
C ALA A 64 -24.03 78.85 17.39
N PHE A 65 -23.63 78.74 16.13
CA PHE A 65 -23.82 77.55 15.33
C PHE A 65 -22.78 76.47 15.70
N PRO A 66 -23.13 75.17 15.82
CA PRO A 66 -24.47 74.58 15.70
C PRO A 66 -25.36 74.87 16.92
N ILE A 67 -26.65 75.11 16.68
CA ILE A 67 -27.58 75.54 17.71
C ILE A 67 -28.19 74.32 18.41
N LYS A 68 -27.84 74.14 19.69
CA LYS A 68 -28.31 73.06 20.54
C LYS A 68 -29.25 73.61 21.61
N PHE A 69 -30.55 73.60 21.32
CA PHE A 69 -31.56 74.19 22.21
C PHE A 69 -31.65 73.48 23.56
N ASN A 70 -31.33 72.18 23.61
CA ASN A 70 -31.29 71.37 24.83
C ASN A 70 -30.13 71.71 25.79
N GLU A 71 -29.21 72.59 25.39
CA GLU A 71 -28.10 73.06 26.24
C GLU A 71 -28.34 74.50 26.74
N MET A 72 -29.43 75.17 26.32
CA MET A 72 -29.75 76.57 26.66
C MET A 72 -30.90 76.66 27.68
N GLU A 73 -30.75 77.45 28.74
CA GLU A 73 -31.86 77.75 29.68
C GLU A 73 -32.76 78.88 29.13
N PRO A 74 -34.11 78.83 29.27
CA PRO A 74 -34.93 77.85 30.01
C PRO A 74 -35.32 76.58 29.22
N TYR A 75 -34.79 76.39 28.00
CA TYR A 75 -35.21 75.35 27.04
C TYR A 75 -34.62 73.95 27.30
N LYS A 76 -33.82 73.81 28.35
CA LYS A 76 -33.14 72.57 28.75
C LYS A 76 -34.10 71.47 29.20
N ARG A 77 -35.28 71.83 29.71
CA ARG A 77 -36.26 70.89 30.31
C ARG A 77 -37.55 70.71 29.50
N ASP A 78 -38.00 71.73 28.78
CA ASP A 78 -39.14 71.67 27.87
C ASP A 78 -38.81 72.42 26.59
N PHE A 79 -38.66 71.65 25.51
CA PHE A 79 -38.35 72.15 24.17
C PHE A 79 -39.46 71.85 23.16
N ALA A 80 -40.67 71.53 23.63
CA ALA A 80 -41.82 71.35 22.77
C ALA A 80 -42.30 72.70 22.23
N GLY A 81 -42.70 72.69 20.95
CA GLY A 81 -43.30 73.83 20.27
C GLY A 81 -42.46 74.38 19.12
N SER A 82 -42.83 75.58 18.68
CA SER A 82 -42.21 76.24 17.53
C SER A 82 -41.10 77.19 17.92
N TYR A 83 -40.08 77.28 17.09
CA TYR A 83 -38.93 78.17 17.20
C TYR A 83 -38.71 78.84 15.85
N THR A 84 -38.49 80.14 15.87
CA THR A 84 -38.11 80.90 14.67
C THR A 84 -36.66 81.29 14.80
N LEU A 85 -35.84 80.83 13.86
CA LEU A 85 -34.47 81.26 13.72
C LEU A 85 -34.37 82.25 12.57
N ARG A 86 -33.47 83.22 12.68
CA ARG A 86 -33.12 84.14 11.61
C ARG A 86 -31.61 84.27 11.46
N TYR A 87 -31.17 84.35 10.22
CA TYR A 87 -29.78 84.61 9.85
C TYR A 87 -29.72 85.78 8.87
N PRO A 88 -28.89 86.81 9.13
CA PRO A 88 -28.71 87.91 8.19
C PRO A 88 -27.98 87.42 6.94
N LEU A 89 -28.62 87.56 5.79
CA LEU A 89 -28.01 87.17 4.51
C LEU A 89 -26.94 88.19 4.08
N PRO A 90 -25.83 87.75 3.44
CA PRO A 90 -24.79 88.64 2.93
C PRO A 90 -25.35 89.78 2.05
N ALA A 91 -24.88 91.01 2.25
CA ALA A 91 -25.31 92.17 1.46
C ALA A 91 -24.99 92.03 -0.04
N GLU A 92 -23.97 91.24 -0.36
CA GLU A 92 -23.50 90.90 -1.71
C GLU A 92 -24.53 90.08 -2.52
N LEU A 93 -25.57 89.53 -1.88
CA LEU A 93 -26.69 88.88 -2.58
C LEU A 93 -27.69 89.89 -3.18
N GLY A 94 -27.70 91.14 -2.71
CA GLY A 94 -28.63 92.18 -3.16
C GLY A 94 -28.58 92.56 -4.65
N PRO A 95 -27.39 92.63 -5.30
CA PRO A 95 -27.25 92.87 -6.74
C PRO A 95 -27.82 91.75 -7.61
N LEU A 96 -27.80 90.50 -7.13
CA LEU A 96 -28.34 89.32 -7.85
C LEU A 96 -29.87 89.34 -7.95
N ALA A 97 -30.55 90.13 -7.10
CA ALA A 97 -32.01 90.28 -7.11
C ALA A 97 -32.58 91.02 -8.35
N ARG A 98 -31.73 91.70 -9.15
CA ARG A 98 -32.16 92.50 -10.30
C ARG A 98 -32.18 91.73 -11.63
N GLN A 99 -31.78 90.46 -11.63
CA GLN A 99 -31.75 89.58 -12.81
C GLN A 99 -32.73 88.42 -12.59
N ASP A 100 -33.40 87.93 -13.63
CA ASP A 100 -34.24 86.70 -13.64
C ASP A 100 -33.40 85.43 -13.38
N THR A 101 -32.71 85.42 -12.23
CA THR A 101 -31.78 84.39 -11.81
C THR A 101 -32.44 83.53 -10.74
N VAL A 102 -32.11 82.25 -10.74
CA VAL A 102 -32.54 81.29 -9.72
C VAL A 102 -31.36 81.05 -8.79
N LEU A 103 -31.60 81.25 -7.50
CA LEU A 103 -30.66 80.95 -6.43
C LEU A 103 -31.03 79.60 -5.82
N ALA A 104 -30.07 78.96 -5.15
CA ALA A 104 -30.32 77.76 -4.36
C ALA A 104 -29.86 77.94 -2.93
N LEU A 105 -30.58 77.30 -2.02
CA LEU A 105 -30.22 77.10 -0.63
C LEU A 105 -30.02 75.61 -0.39
N GLN A 106 -28.78 75.23 -0.10
CA GLN A 106 -28.47 73.98 0.57
C GLN A 106 -28.72 74.18 2.06
N THR A 107 -29.72 73.52 2.61
CA THR A 107 -30.12 73.76 4.01
C THR A 107 -29.14 73.11 4.99
N PRO A 108 -29.12 73.55 6.26
CA PRO A 108 -28.60 72.73 7.34
C PRO A 108 -29.49 71.49 7.55
N THR A 109 -28.96 70.51 8.28
CA THR A 109 -29.76 69.39 8.78
C THR A 109 -30.54 69.81 10.01
N VAL A 110 -31.82 69.47 10.06
CA VAL A 110 -32.75 69.87 11.12
C VAL A 110 -33.22 68.65 11.92
N SER A 111 -33.57 68.84 13.19
CA SER A 111 -33.96 67.76 14.10
C SER A 111 -35.34 67.16 13.83
N ASP A 112 -36.27 67.92 13.30
CA ASP A 112 -37.67 67.51 13.21
C ASP A 112 -38.34 68.19 12.00
N ILE A 113 -39.36 69.02 12.17
CA ILE A 113 -40.02 69.72 11.06
C ILE A 113 -39.42 71.12 10.92
N ALA A 114 -38.99 71.53 9.73
CA ALA A 114 -38.49 72.87 9.47
C ALA A 114 -39.06 73.46 8.18
N VAL A 115 -39.59 74.67 8.26
CA VAL A 115 -40.05 75.44 7.10
C VAL A 115 -39.10 76.62 6.89
N PHE A 116 -38.63 76.78 5.66
CA PHE A 116 -37.62 77.77 5.29
C PHE A 116 -38.28 78.94 4.56
N PHE A 117 -37.95 80.15 4.98
CA PHE A 117 -38.43 81.39 4.39
C PHE A 117 -37.26 82.31 4.07
N ILE A 118 -37.35 83.00 2.94
CA ILE A 118 -36.49 84.15 2.63
C ILE A 118 -37.37 85.38 2.72
N ASN A 119 -37.07 86.25 3.69
CA ASN A 119 -37.97 87.32 4.08
C ASN A 119 -39.39 86.74 4.33
N GLN A 120 -40.41 87.21 3.59
CA GLN A 120 -41.80 86.75 3.72
C GLN A 120 -42.17 85.58 2.81
N HIS A 121 -41.28 85.12 1.93
CA HIS A 121 -41.59 84.06 0.96
C HIS A 121 -41.11 82.69 1.46
N GLN A 122 -42.00 81.70 1.45
CA GLN A 122 -41.64 80.30 1.75
C GLN A 122 -40.90 79.70 0.55
N ILE A 123 -39.74 79.08 0.79
CA ILE A 123 -38.89 78.48 -0.25
C ILE A 123 -38.90 76.94 -0.21
N GLY A 124 -39.27 76.33 0.91
CA GLY A 124 -39.34 74.89 1.05
C GLY A 124 -39.58 74.45 2.49
N SER A 125 -39.92 73.18 2.68
CA SER A 125 -40.06 72.55 4.00
C SER A 125 -39.33 71.20 4.04
N LEU A 126 -38.81 70.88 5.21
CA LEU A 126 -38.25 69.58 5.57
C LEU A 126 -39.18 68.95 6.61
N GLY A 127 -39.81 67.84 6.24
CA GLY A 127 -40.97 67.34 6.95
C GLY A 127 -42.24 68.08 6.54
N ASP A 128 -43.36 67.65 7.12
CA ASP A 128 -44.67 68.21 6.85
C ASP A 128 -45.41 68.46 8.17
N LEU A 129 -45.71 69.73 8.42
CA LEU A 129 -46.43 70.18 9.61
C LEU A 129 -47.90 69.74 9.58
N ALA A 130 -48.50 69.56 8.40
CA ALA A 130 -49.90 69.18 8.27
C ALA A 130 -50.14 67.70 8.58
N SER A 131 -49.24 66.82 8.14
CA SER A 131 -49.28 65.38 8.43
C SER A 131 -48.46 64.96 9.66
N ASN A 132 -47.86 65.92 10.37
CA ASN A 132 -46.90 65.69 11.46
C ASN A 132 -45.77 64.71 11.08
N ARG A 133 -45.34 64.75 9.81
CA ARG A 133 -44.30 63.86 9.27
C ARG A 133 -42.94 64.52 9.47
N SER A 134 -42.09 63.90 10.28
CA SER A 134 -40.80 64.46 10.62
C SER A 134 -39.80 64.53 9.46
N GLY A 135 -39.00 65.61 9.44
CA GLY A 135 -37.86 65.82 8.55
C GLY A 135 -36.51 65.57 9.22
N THR A 136 -36.45 64.84 10.35
CA THR A 136 -35.22 64.64 11.14
C THR A 136 -34.02 64.23 10.30
N TYR A 137 -32.95 65.01 10.42
CA TYR A 137 -31.66 64.91 9.73
C TYR A 137 -31.74 64.95 8.19
N LYS A 138 -32.87 65.34 7.59
CA LYS A 138 -32.93 65.60 6.15
C LYS A 138 -32.14 66.86 5.81
N GLN A 139 -31.52 66.86 4.64
CA GLN A 139 -30.91 68.05 4.06
C GLN A 139 -31.65 68.37 2.76
N GLY A 140 -32.16 69.59 2.66
CA GLY A 140 -32.87 70.08 1.49
C GLY A 140 -31.94 70.83 0.55
N LEU A 141 -32.28 70.78 -0.73
CA LEU A 141 -31.75 71.70 -1.73
C LEU A 141 -32.95 72.42 -2.36
N PHE A 142 -33.15 73.68 -1.98
CA PHE A 142 -34.29 74.47 -2.42
C PHE A 142 -33.85 75.54 -3.39
N SER A 143 -34.40 75.51 -4.61
CA SER A 143 -34.22 76.57 -5.60
C SER A 143 -35.31 77.61 -5.44
N PHE A 144 -34.96 78.89 -5.49
CA PHE A 144 -35.92 79.99 -5.35
C PHE A 144 -35.56 81.17 -6.28
N PRO A 145 -36.55 81.97 -6.72
CA PRO A 145 -36.29 83.15 -7.55
C PRO A 145 -35.51 84.23 -6.81
N ALA A 146 -34.53 84.86 -7.46
CA ALA A 146 -33.70 85.90 -6.84
C ALA A 146 -34.49 87.14 -6.38
N HIS A 147 -35.68 87.41 -6.94
CA HIS A 147 -36.53 88.54 -6.53
C HIS A 147 -37.09 88.41 -5.10
N TYR A 148 -36.94 87.25 -4.43
CA TYR A 148 -37.24 87.11 -3.00
C TYR A 148 -36.25 87.90 -2.12
N ILE A 149 -35.09 88.28 -2.66
CA ILE A 149 -34.08 89.11 -2.01
C ILE A 149 -34.34 90.59 -2.33
N ARG A 150 -34.42 91.45 -1.31
CA ARG A 150 -34.63 92.90 -1.43
C ARG A 150 -33.30 93.59 -1.74
N SER A 151 -33.20 94.38 -2.80
CA SER A 151 -31.93 95.06 -3.17
C SER A 151 -31.49 96.17 -2.21
N ASN A 152 -32.42 96.84 -1.52
CA ASN A 152 -32.15 98.05 -0.72
C ASN A 152 -32.57 97.91 0.76
N ALA A 153 -32.72 96.67 1.26
CA ALA A 153 -33.11 96.39 2.65
C ALA A 153 -32.35 95.17 3.17
N PRO A 154 -32.14 95.03 4.50
CA PRO A 154 -31.54 93.83 5.06
C PRO A 154 -32.41 92.61 4.77
N ASN A 155 -31.77 91.54 4.30
CA ASN A 155 -32.41 90.27 3.98
C ASN A 155 -32.11 89.25 5.05
N PHE A 156 -33.12 88.43 5.39
CA PHE A 156 -32.96 87.39 6.40
C PHE A 156 -33.45 86.05 5.87
N LEU A 157 -32.69 85.00 6.16
CA LEU A 157 -33.15 83.61 6.08
C LEU A 157 -33.81 83.28 7.40
N TYR A 158 -35.09 82.91 7.34
CA TYR A 158 -35.84 82.44 8.50
C TYR A 158 -36.08 80.93 8.43
N ILE A 159 -35.92 80.27 9.57
CA ILE A 159 -36.24 78.85 9.73
C ILE A 159 -37.28 78.73 10.83
N HIS A 160 -38.49 78.31 10.47
CA HIS A 160 -39.52 77.92 11.41
C HIS A 160 -39.34 76.44 11.72
N LEU A 161 -38.78 76.17 12.90
CA LEU A 161 -38.57 74.83 13.42
C LEU A 161 -39.73 74.46 14.33
N HIS A 162 -40.31 73.28 14.16
CA HIS A 162 -41.30 72.72 15.06
C HIS A 162 -40.77 71.41 15.63
N SER A 163 -40.93 71.25 16.95
CA SER A 163 -40.45 70.11 17.73
C SER A 163 -41.61 69.50 18.51
N ASP A 164 -41.79 68.18 18.36
CA ASP A 164 -42.78 67.37 19.09
C ASP A 164 -42.45 67.16 20.59
N GLY A 165 -41.29 67.63 21.06
CA GLY A 165 -40.83 67.45 22.44
C GLY A 165 -40.15 66.10 22.71
N ILE A 166 -40.18 65.16 21.76
CA ILE A 166 -39.44 63.90 21.81
C ILE A 166 -38.03 64.12 21.23
N ARG A 167 -37.92 64.90 20.16
CA ARG A 167 -36.66 65.20 19.48
C ARG A 167 -36.21 66.64 19.78
N PRO A 168 -35.03 66.86 20.39
CA PRO A 168 -34.59 68.22 20.71
C PRO A 168 -34.42 69.04 19.42
N PRO A 169 -34.92 70.28 19.38
CA PRO A 169 -34.70 71.17 18.26
C PRO A 169 -33.19 71.33 18.07
N LEU A 170 -32.70 71.01 16.88
CA LEU A 170 -31.28 70.94 16.60
C LEU A 170 -31.05 71.31 15.13
N ILE A 171 -30.12 72.24 14.93
CA ILE A 171 -29.64 72.58 13.60
C ILE A 171 -28.15 72.24 13.56
N ARG A 172 -27.80 71.27 12.71
CA ARG A 172 -26.44 70.77 12.52
C ARG A 172 -26.01 70.97 11.07
N SER A 173 -24.69 71.05 10.89
CA SER A 173 -23.92 71.04 9.64
C SER A 173 -23.32 72.41 9.24
N PRO A 174 -21.99 72.51 9.06
CA PRO A 174 -21.33 73.71 8.52
C PRO A 174 -21.53 73.92 7.01
N LEU A 175 -22.27 73.06 6.30
CA LEU A 175 -22.43 73.10 4.83
C LEU A 175 -23.75 73.76 4.37
N ALA A 176 -24.40 74.55 5.22
CA ALA A 176 -25.54 75.34 4.77
C ALA A 176 -25.03 76.45 3.84
N ARG A 177 -25.43 76.44 2.57
CA ARG A 177 -24.90 77.32 1.54
C ARG A 177 -26.01 77.99 0.76
N ILE A 178 -25.83 79.27 0.44
CA ILE A 178 -26.72 80.02 -0.45
C ILE A 178 -25.90 80.60 -1.60
N GLY A 179 -26.47 80.63 -2.81
CA GLY A 179 -25.71 81.05 -3.98
C GLY A 179 -26.38 80.66 -5.30
N SER A 180 -25.60 80.68 -6.39
CA SER A 180 -26.08 80.30 -7.73
C SER A 180 -26.63 78.86 -7.76
N ASN A 181 -27.82 78.68 -8.35
CA ASN A 181 -28.46 77.38 -8.43
C ASN A 181 -27.61 76.32 -9.15
N THR A 182 -26.97 76.67 -10.27
CA THR A 182 -26.16 75.72 -11.05
C THR A 182 -24.94 75.24 -10.28
N ARG A 183 -24.25 76.14 -9.57
CA ARG A 183 -23.04 75.83 -8.80
C ARG A 183 -23.36 74.96 -7.59
N ILE A 184 -24.36 75.34 -6.78
CA ILE A 184 -24.74 74.57 -5.59
C ILE A 184 -25.24 73.18 -6.00
N GLN A 185 -26.04 73.07 -7.07
CA GLN A 185 -26.46 71.76 -7.59
C GLN A 185 -25.27 70.91 -8.07
N GLN A 186 -24.29 71.51 -8.76
CA GLN A 186 -23.11 70.78 -9.24
C GLN A 186 -22.23 70.29 -8.08
N GLU A 187 -21.96 71.14 -7.09
CA GLU A 187 -21.18 70.76 -5.90
C GLU A 187 -21.89 69.67 -5.10
N TYR A 188 -23.20 69.80 -4.88
CA TYR A 188 -24.03 68.79 -4.23
C TYR A 188 -24.00 67.44 -4.99
N ARG A 189 -24.13 67.47 -6.32
CA ARG A 189 -24.02 66.27 -7.17
C ARG A 189 -22.63 65.63 -7.12
N ASN A 190 -21.56 66.43 -7.12
CA ASN A 190 -20.19 65.92 -7.03
C ASN A 190 -19.91 65.25 -5.68
N GLU A 191 -20.36 65.85 -4.58
CA GLU A 191 -20.24 65.26 -3.24
C GLU A 191 -21.01 63.93 -3.15
N LEU A 192 -22.22 63.90 -3.71
CA LEU A 192 -23.03 62.69 -3.81
C LEU A 192 -22.38 61.61 -4.70
N ALA A 193 -21.83 61.98 -5.85
CA ALA A 193 -21.17 61.06 -6.76
C ALA A 193 -19.91 60.45 -6.13
N LEU A 194 -19.07 61.27 -5.48
CA LEU A 194 -17.87 60.79 -4.78
C LEU A 194 -18.25 59.86 -3.61
N SER A 195 -19.28 60.21 -2.84
CA SER A 195 -19.76 59.39 -1.73
C SER A 195 -20.28 58.03 -2.23
N PHE A 196 -21.01 58.02 -3.35
CA PHE A 196 -21.50 56.80 -3.97
C PHE A 196 -20.37 55.93 -4.56
N PHE A 197 -19.39 56.55 -5.20
CA PHE A 197 -18.22 55.85 -5.73
C PHE A 197 -17.43 55.14 -4.62
N LEU A 198 -17.10 55.85 -3.53
CA LEU A 198 -16.39 55.27 -2.39
C LEU A 198 -17.20 54.13 -1.76
N LEU A 199 -18.50 54.34 -1.58
CA LEU A 199 -19.42 53.33 -1.08
C LEU A 199 -19.41 52.06 -1.94
N ALA A 200 -19.56 52.19 -3.26
CA ALA A 200 -19.57 51.06 -4.18
C ALA A 200 -18.22 50.33 -4.18
N ALA A 201 -17.11 51.07 -4.13
CA ALA A 201 -15.77 50.49 -4.01
C ALA A 201 -15.61 49.68 -2.72
N TYR A 202 -16.07 50.20 -1.58
CA TYR A 202 -15.98 49.52 -0.29
C TYR A 202 -16.88 48.29 -0.20
N PHE A 203 -18.08 48.36 -0.78
CA PHE A 203 -18.95 47.20 -0.90
C PHE A 203 -18.31 46.11 -1.78
N ALA A 204 -17.73 46.48 -2.93
CA ALA A 204 -17.07 45.54 -3.83
C ALA A 204 -15.86 44.86 -3.18
N VAL A 205 -15.02 45.62 -2.46
CA VAL A 205 -13.93 45.07 -1.65
C VAL A 205 -14.48 44.11 -0.59
N GLY A 206 -15.56 44.50 0.09
CA GLY A 206 -16.22 43.65 1.09
C GLY A 206 -16.72 42.32 0.52
N ALA A 207 -17.40 42.36 -0.62
CA ALA A 207 -17.89 41.17 -1.32
C ALA A 207 -16.74 40.28 -1.81
N TYR A 208 -15.67 40.86 -2.35
CA TYR A 208 -14.48 40.12 -2.76
C TYR A 208 -13.83 39.36 -1.60
N HIS A 209 -13.64 40.02 -0.46
CA HIS A 209 -13.09 39.37 0.73
C HIS A 209 -14.04 38.31 1.33
N MET A 210 -15.35 38.48 1.20
CA MET A 210 -16.32 37.45 1.56
C MET A 210 -16.11 36.16 0.74
N VAL A 211 -15.98 36.30 -0.59
CA VAL A 211 -15.73 35.16 -1.50
C VAL A 211 -14.39 34.50 -1.18
N LEU A 212 -13.33 35.28 -0.93
CA LEU A 212 -12.03 34.74 -0.53
C LEU A 212 -12.11 33.95 0.77
N GLY A 213 -12.80 34.48 1.78
CA GLY A 213 -12.97 33.82 3.08
C GLY A 213 -13.75 32.51 2.99
N LEU A 214 -14.78 32.46 2.13
CA LEU A 214 -15.55 31.24 1.87
C LEU A 214 -14.72 30.17 1.13
N ARG A 215 -13.88 30.57 0.17
CA ARG A 215 -13.00 29.64 -0.58
C ARG A 215 -11.76 29.21 0.20
N ARG A 216 -11.30 30.01 1.16
CA ARG A 216 -10.11 29.73 1.98
C ARG A 216 -10.45 29.80 3.46
N PRO A 217 -11.01 28.72 4.05
CA PRO A 217 -11.41 28.70 5.46
C PRO A 217 -10.26 28.96 6.45
N LYS A 218 -9.02 28.62 6.05
CA LYS A 218 -7.80 28.93 6.82
C LYS A 218 -7.60 30.44 7.00
N ASP A 219 -7.96 31.24 5.99
CA ASP A 219 -7.87 32.70 6.00
C ASP A 219 -9.20 33.35 6.41
N SER A 220 -9.83 32.80 7.46
CA SER A 220 -11.16 33.22 7.93
C SER A 220 -11.26 34.70 8.33
N TYR A 221 -10.13 35.38 8.56
CA TYR A 221 -10.10 36.84 8.80
C TYR A 221 -10.70 37.63 7.62
N ASN A 222 -10.65 37.10 6.39
CA ASN A 222 -11.27 37.73 5.22
C ASN A 222 -12.79 37.85 5.33
N ILE A 223 -13.46 36.92 6.04
CA ILE A 223 -14.91 37.00 6.28
C ILE A 223 -15.24 38.19 7.18
N TYR A 224 -14.48 38.37 8.27
CA TYR A 224 -14.68 39.47 9.20
C TYR A 224 -14.39 40.82 8.55
N PHE A 225 -13.29 40.91 7.79
CA PHE A 225 -12.99 42.13 7.03
C PHE A 225 -14.06 42.42 5.98
N GLY A 226 -14.46 41.41 5.20
CA GLY A 226 -15.50 41.55 4.19
C GLY A 226 -16.83 42.03 4.77
N LEU A 227 -17.25 41.43 5.89
CA LEU A 227 -18.46 41.83 6.60
C LEU A 227 -18.36 43.25 7.17
N PHE A 228 -17.20 43.63 7.72
CA PHE A 228 -16.94 44.99 8.18
C PHE A 228 -17.07 46.01 7.05
N CYS A 229 -16.44 45.77 5.89
CA CYS A 229 -16.51 46.62 4.71
C CYS A 229 -17.96 46.79 4.23
N ILE A 230 -18.75 45.71 4.22
CA ILE A 230 -20.16 45.75 3.83
C ILE A 230 -20.97 46.57 4.83
N LEU A 231 -20.80 46.33 6.13
CA LEU A 231 -21.54 47.05 7.18
C LEU A 231 -21.20 48.55 7.22
N ILE A 232 -19.93 48.93 7.09
CA ILE A 232 -19.54 50.34 7.07
C ILE A 232 -20.02 51.04 5.79
N SER A 233 -20.10 50.31 4.68
CA SER A 233 -20.72 50.79 3.44
C SER A 233 -22.20 51.10 3.68
N PHE A 234 -22.96 50.16 4.25
CA PHE A 234 -24.36 50.39 4.60
C PHE A 234 -24.53 51.55 5.59
N TYR A 235 -23.67 51.65 6.61
CA TYR A 235 -23.68 52.78 7.54
C TYR A 235 -23.51 54.13 6.82
N TRP A 236 -22.58 54.23 5.87
CA TRP A 236 -22.41 55.47 5.10
C TRP A 236 -23.56 55.75 4.13
N VAL A 237 -24.27 54.74 3.61
CA VAL A 237 -25.54 54.96 2.90
C VAL A 237 -26.51 55.69 3.81
N PHE A 238 -26.68 55.18 5.04
CA PHE A 238 -27.56 55.78 6.04
C PHE A 238 -27.10 57.15 6.51
N ARG A 239 -25.84 57.55 6.33
CA ARG A 239 -25.35 58.91 6.61
C ARG A 239 -25.44 59.86 5.41
N SER A 240 -25.58 59.33 4.19
CA SER A 240 -25.67 60.10 2.95
C SER A 240 -27.10 60.56 2.66
N SER A 241 -27.25 61.60 1.83
CA SER A 241 -28.56 62.07 1.37
C SER A 241 -29.31 61.05 0.49
N TYR A 242 -28.64 60.00 -0.01
CA TYR A 242 -29.30 58.94 -0.77
C TYR A 242 -30.31 58.14 0.05
N ARG A 243 -30.13 58.08 1.37
CA ARG A 243 -31.05 57.40 2.27
C ARG A 243 -32.49 57.91 2.15
N ASP A 244 -32.65 59.19 1.82
CA ASP A 244 -33.96 59.84 1.74
C ASP A 244 -34.77 59.35 0.52
N TYR A 245 -34.10 58.79 -0.51
CA TYR A 245 -34.73 58.15 -1.66
C TYR A 245 -35.04 56.67 -1.43
N LEU A 246 -34.34 56.02 -0.51
CA LEU A 246 -34.46 54.57 -0.25
C LEU A 246 -35.39 54.25 0.92
N PHE A 247 -35.43 55.12 1.94
CA PHE A 247 -36.17 54.90 3.17
C PHE A 247 -36.99 56.15 3.53
N GLU A 248 -38.30 56.05 3.31
CA GLU A 248 -39.26 57.09 3.59
C GLU A 248 -39.59 57.25 5.09
N ASP A 249 -39.46 56.17 5.87
CA ASP A 249 -39.69 56.12 7.32
C ASP A 249 -38.40 56.49 8.07
N VAL A 250 -38.49 57.59 8.85
CA VAL A 250 -37.38 58.16 9.61
C VAL A 250 -36.95 57.26 10.76
N ASP A 251 -37.90 56.61 11.45
CA ASP A 251 -37.61 55.80 12.63
C ASP A 251 -36.98 54.47 12.23
N LEU A 252 -37.53 53.81 11.21
CA LEU A 252 -36.94 52.59 10.65
C LEU A 252 -35.50 52.84 10.18
N ARG A 253 -35.28 53.94 9.46
CA ARG A 253 -33.97 54.34 8.96
C ARG A 253 -32.96 54.59 10.08
N MET A 254 -33.34 55.32 11.13
CA MET A 254 -32.45 55.59 12.28
C MET A 254 -32.08 54.30 13.02
N LYS A 255 -33.00 53.35 13.15
CA LYS A 255 -32.73 52.03 13.75
C LYS A 255 -31.71 51.25 12.93
N LEU A 256 -31.86 51.20 11.60
CA LEU A 256 -30.92 50.52 10.71
C LEU A 256 -29.53 51.18 10.72
N GLU A 257 -29.46 52.51 10.76
CA GLU A 257 -28.19 53.26 10.91
C GLU A 257 -27.45 52.83 12.18
N PHE A 258 -28.15 52.70 13.31
CA PHE A 258 -27.51 52.38 14.59
C PHE A 258 -27.12 50.90 14.68
N ILE A 259 -27.98 49.99 14.21
CA ILE A 259 -27.67 48.55 14.18
C ILE A 259 -26.43 48.29 13.31
N THR A 260 -26.35 48.89 12.13
CA THR A 260 -25.18 48.73 11.25
C THR A 260 -23.90 49.29 11.88
N LEU A 261 -23.99 50.45 12.54
CA LEU A 261 -22.87 51.05 13.28
C LEU A 261 -22.42 50.16 14.46
N TYR A 262 -23.36 49.67 15.26
CA TYR A 262 -23.06 48.86 16.46
C TYR A 262 -22.36 47.56 16.09
N LEU A 263 -22.78 46.90 15.01
CA LEU A 263 -22.17 45.67 14.54
C LEU A 263 -20.79 45.88 13.89
N ALA A 264 -20.54 47.02 13.25
CA ALA A 264 -19.28 47.27 12.54
C ALA A 264 -18.05 47.24 13.47
N GLY A 265 -18.14 47.86 14.65
CA GLY A 265 -17.05 47.90 15.64
C GLY A 265 -16.50 46.53 16.06
N PRO A 266 -17.31 45.62 16.62
CA PRO A 266 -16.84 44.30 17.05
C PRO A 266 -16.39 43.41 15.89
N ILE A 267 -16.94 43.58 14.69
CA ILE A 267 -16.51 42.83 13.52
C ILE A 267 -15.11 43.27 13.08
N LEU A 268 -14.78 44.57 13.17
CA LEU A 268 -13.42 45.06 12.97
C LEU A 268 -12.45 44.49 14.01
N VAL A 269 -12.83 44.46 15.28
CA VAL A 269 -12.01 43.83 16.34
C VAL A 269 -11.82 42.33 16.07
N GLY A 270 -12.88 41.63 15.65
CA GLY A 270 -12.84 40.22 15.26
C GLY A 270 -11.91 39.95 14.07
N PHE A 271 -11.84 40.87 13.10
CA PHE A 271 -10.85 40.82 12.03
C PHE A 271 -9.41 40.85 12.58
N PHE A 272 -9.09 41.81 13.46
CA PHE A 272 -7.75 41.92 14.03
C PHE A 272 -7.35 40.70 14.88
N ASP A 273 -8.27 40.17 15.68
CA ASP A 273 -8.05 38.94 16.45
C ASP A 273 -7.77 37.74 15.54
N ARG A 274 -8.59 37.54 14.50
CA ARG A 274 -8.39 36.44 13.55
C ARG A 274 -7.12 36.62 12.72
N PHE A 275 -6.79 37.84 12.33
CA PHE A 275 -5.62 38.14 11.51
C PHE A 275 -4.32 37.90 12.27
N PHE A 276 -4.23 38.35 13.54
CA PHE A 276 -3.00 38.26 14.33
C PHE A 276 -2.91 36.99 15.18
N GLN A 277 -4.01 36.54 15.79
CA GLN A 277 -4.01 35.41 16.73
C GLN A 277 -4.59 34.11 16.14
N GLY A 278 -5.17 34.15 14.92
CA GLY A 278 -5.82 33.01 14.27
C GLY A 278 -7.18 32.61 14.84
N ARG A 279 -7.56 33.15 16.01
CA ARG A 279 -8.79 32.83 16.75
C ARG A 279 -9.45 34.09 17.28
N LEU A 280 -10.75 34.02 17.58
CA LEU A 280 -11.46 35.12 18.25
C LEU A 280 -11.13 35.11 19.75
N GLY A 281 -10.64 36.25 20.24
CA GLY A 281 -10.45 36.51 21.65
C GLY A 281 -11.77 36.68 22.40
N TRP A 282 -11.69 36.57 23.72
CA TRP A 282 -12.85 36.81 24.60
C TRP A 282 -13.33 38.26 24.55
N THR A 283 -12.41 39.21 24.32
CA THR A 283 -12.69 40.63 24.12
C THR A 283 -13.58 40.87 22.89
N ALA A 284 -13.24 40.30 21.74
CA ALA A 284 -14.04 40.41 20.52
C ALA A 284 -15.44 39.78 20.69
N LYS A 285 -15.51 38.60 21.32
CA LYS A 285 -16.80 37.92 21.59
C LYS A 285 -17.69 38.71 22.53
N GLY A 286 -17.12 39.22 23.63
CA GLY A 286 -17.84 40.05 24.60
C GLY A 286 -18.33 41.35 23.97
N TYR A 287 -17.48 42.01 23.17
CA TYR A 287 -17.86 43.24 22.46
C TYR A 287 -18.93 42.99 21.39
N PHE A 288 -18.87 41.85 20.68
CA PHE A 288 -19.93 41.44 19.75
C PHE A 288 -21.26 41.19 20.46
N LEU A 289 -21.25 40.47 21.59
CA LEU A 289 -22.46 40.23 22.38
C LEU A 289 -23.06 41.54 22.91
N TYR A 290 -22.22 42.47 23.38
CA TYR A 290 -22.63 43.81 23.78
C TYR A 290 -23.27 44.59 22.63
N ALA A 291 -22.67 44.56 21.44
CA ALA A 291 -23.21 45.23 20.26
C ALA A 291 -24.54 44.63 19.79
N VAL A 292 -24.69 43.30 19.86
CA VAL A 292 -25.96 42.63 19.56
C VAL A 292 -27.03 43.05 20.57
N LEU A 293 -26.71 43.10 21.87
CA LEU A 293 -27.62 43.59 22.92
C LEU A 293 -28.04 45.04 22.68
N LEU A 294 -27.11 45.92 22.33
CA LEU A 294 -27.46 47.30 21.96
C LEU A 294 -28.31 47.36 20.69
N SER A 295 -28.05 46.50 19.71
CA SER A 295 -28.80 46.44 18.45
C SER A 295 -30.24 45.96 18.66
N THR A 296 -30.45 44.98 19.55
CA THR A 296 -31.80 44.50 19.89
C THR A 296 -32.58 45.55 20.67
N ILE A 297 -31.93 46.25 21.63
CA ILE A 297 -32.54 47.39 22.31
C ILE A 297 -32.86 48.51 21.30
N ALA A 298 -31.95 48.81 20.37
CA ALA A 298 -32.17 49.82 19.33
C ALA A 298 -33.34 49.48 18.41
N ALA A 299 -33.53 48.22 18.03
CA ALA A 299 -34.61 47.79 17.14
C ALA A 299 -36.01 48.04 17.72
N VAL A 300 -36.18 47.84 19.04
CA VAL A 300 -37.49 47.94 19.72
C VAL A 300 -37.68 49.28 20.45
N SER A 301 -36.63 50.09 20.58
CA SER A 301 -36.67 51.32 21.38
C SER A 301 -37.39 52.50 20.73
N SER A 302 -37.84 53.42 21.59
CA SER A 302 -38.22 54.79 21.24
C SER A 302 -36.97 55.67 21.00
N TYR A 303 -37.16 56.81 20.34
CA TYR A 303 -36.08 57.75 19.99
C TYR A 303 -35.15 58.13 21.17
N THR A 304 -35.71 58.36 22.36
CA THR A 304 -34.94 58.74 23.55
C THR A 304 -34.00 57.63 24.02
N LEU A 305 -34.50 56.40 24.07
CA LEU A 305 -33.71 55.23 24.45
C LEU A 305 -32.68 54.88 23.37
N LEU A 306 -33.03 55.09 22.09
CA LEU A 306 -32.10 54.94 20.97
C LEU A 306 -30.86 55.85 21.11
N HIS A 307 -31.04 57.13 21.48
CA HIS A 307 -29.91 58.03 21.76
C HIS A 307 -29.08 57.63 22.98
N GLN A 308 -29.70 57.08 24.03
CA GLN A 308 -28.97 56.56 25.18
C GLN A 308 -28.09 55.35 24.80
N THR A 309 -28.59 54.45 23.95
CA THR A 309 -27.78 53.34 23.43
C THR A 309 -26.59 53.83 22.61
N LEU A 310 -26.76 54.92 21.84
CA LEU A 310 -25.67 55.51 21.06
C LEU A 310 -24.58 56.10 21.97
N LEU A 311 -24.98 56.77 23.06
CA LEU A 311 -24.02 57.29 24.05
C LEU A 311 -23.25 56.15 24.71
N ALA A 312 -23.92 55.06 25.08
CA ALA A 312 -23.28 53.87 25.62
C ALA A 312 -22.27 53.28 24.63
N PHE A 313 -22.65 53.13 23.36
CA PHE A 313 -21.75 52.64 22.31
C PHE A 313 -20.53 53.56 22.11
N GLN A 314 -20.72 54.88 22.07
CA GLN A 314 -19.62 55.84 21.88
C GLN A 314 -18.54 55.76 22.97
N ILE A 315 -18.90 55.42 24.21
CA ILE A 315 -17.93 55.21 25.30
C ILE A 315 -17.05 53.98 25.03
N THR A 316 -17.57 52.97 24.33
CA THR A 316 -16.82 51.74 24.03
C THR A 316 -15.88 51.87 22.83
N ILE A 317 -16.08 52.86 21.94
CA ILE A 317 -15.24 53.05 20.74
C ILE A 317 -13.76 53.29 21.11
N PRO A 318 -13.39 54.22 22.01
CA PRO A 318 -12.00 54.42 22.40
C PRO A 318 -11.35 53.16 22.99
N LEU A 319 -12.09 52.36 23.76
CA LEU A 319 -11.61 51.09 24.33
C LEU A 319 -11.31 50.07 23.22
N ALA A 320 -12.21 49.95 22.22
CA ALA A 320 -12.01 49.08 21.08
C ALA A 320 -10.81 49.51 20.21
N LEU A 321 -10.66 50.82 19.94
CA LEU A 321 -9.51 51.35 19.19
C LEU A 321 -8.20 51.17 19.96
N GLY A 322 -8.20 51.36 21.28
CA GLY A 322 -7.04 51.09 22.14
C GLY A 322 -6.62 49.62 22.11
N TYR A 323 -7.59 48.70 22.12
CA TYR A 323 -7.31 47.26 21.98
C TYR A 323 -6.72 46.90 20.62
N VAL A 324 -7.28 47.44 19.52
CA VAL A 324 -6.73 47.25 18.17
C VAL A 324 -5.30 47.79 18.08
N LEU A 325 -5.04 48.97 18.65
CA LEU A 325 -3.71 49.56 18.68
C LEU A 325 -2.72 48.70 19.49
N TYR A 326 -3.14 48.17 20.64
CA TYR A 326 -2.36 47.22 21.42
C TYR A 326 -1.97 45.97 20.59
N LEU A 327 -2.93 45.37 19.88
CA LEU A 327 -2.66 44.19 19.04
C LEU A 327 -1.66 44.48 17.93
N VAL A 328 -1.81 45.62 17.25
CA VAL A 328 -0.89 46.05 16.20
C VAL A 328 0.51 46.28 16.77
N ILE A 329 0.66 47.04 17.86
CA ILE A 329 1.95 47.32 18.48
C ILE A 329 2.63 46.03 18.96
N PHE A 330 1.89 45.15 19.63
CA PHE A 330 2.43 43.88 20.11
C PHE A 330 3.00 43.01 18.97
N HIS A 331 2.35 42.97 17.81
CA HIS A 331 2.82 42.21 16.65
C HIS A 331 3.91 42.93 15.84
N LEU A 332 3.96 44.26 15.88
CA LEU A 332 5.10 45.03 15.37
C LEU A 332 6.38 44.71 16.15
N CYS A 333 6.30 44.62 17.49
CA CYS A 333 7.44 44.26 18.33
C CYS A 333 7.96 42.83 18.07
N LYS A 334 7.11 41.93 17.56
CA LYS A 334 7.50 40.57 17.14
C LYS A 334 8.09 40.50 15.71
N ALA A 335 8.42 41.65 15.11
CA ALA A 335 9.00 41.76 13.77
C ALA A 335 8.18 41.10 12.64
N ASN A 336 6.85 41.05 12.79
CA ASN A 336 5.99 40.56 11.72
C ASN A 336 5.88 41.62 10.62
N ILE A 337 6.41 41.33 9.43
CA ILE A 337 6.41 42.28 8.30
C ILE A 337 5.00 42.68 7.88
N ASP A 338 4.03 41.76 7.99
CA ASP A 338 2.63 42.01 7.64
C ASP A 338 1.99 43.02 8.61
N ALA A 339 2.45 43.05 9.86
CA ALA A 339 1.98 44.00 10.87
C ALA A 339 2.38 45.44 10.52
N TRP A 340 3.52 45.64 9.83
CA TRP A 340 4.01 46.96 9.46
C TRP A 340 3.11 47.65 8.43
N TYR A 341 2.73 46.91 7.38
CA TYR A 341 1.79 47.40 6.37
C TYR A 341 0.39 47.67 6.94
N LEU A 342 -0.07 46.81 7.86
CA LEU A 342 -1.37 46.99 8.50
C LEU A 342 -1.38 48.19 9.46
N ALA A 343 -0.26 48.44 10.15
CA ALA A 343 -0.15 49.49 11.16
C ALA A 343 -0.38 50.88 10.58
N THR A 344 0.26 51.22 9.45
CA THR A 344 0.12 52.55 8.83
C THR A 344 -1.32 52.86 8.47
N GLY A 345 -2.02 51.93 7.81
CA GLY A 345 -3.44 52.10 7.47
C GLY A 345 -4.33 52.17 8.71
N THR A 346 -4.02 51.38 9.74
CA THR A 346 -4.79 51.34 10.99
C THR A 346 -4.67 52.63 11.80
N ILE A 347 -3.47 53.22 11.90
CA ILE A 347 -3.25 54.49 12.60
C ILE A 347 -4.06 55.61 11.94
N ILE A 348 -4.07 55.67 10.62
CA ILE A 348 -4.81 56.69 9.86
C ILE A 348 -6.31 56.47 10.02
N LEU A 349 -6.78 55.21 9.99
CA LEU A 349 -8.17 54.88 10.27
C LEU A 349 -8.58 55.31 11.69
N ILE A 350 -7.81 54.96 12.72
CA ILE A 350 -8.05 55.35 14.12
C ILE A 350 -8.13 56.88 14.23
N GLY A 351 -7.15 57.60 13.67
CA GLY A 351 -7.12 59.07 13.68
C GLY A 351 -8.36 59.68 13.02
N SER A 352 -8.79 59.13 11.88
CA SER A 352 -9.99 59.60 11.17
C SER A 352 -11.29 59.32 11.93
N ILE A 353 -11.40 58.19 12.63
CA ILE A 353 -12.56 57.85 13.48
C ILE A 353 -12.61 58.78 14.71
N LEU A 354 -11.47 59.03 15.35
CA LEU A 354 -11.39 59.94 16.49
C LEU A 354 -11.74 61.38 16.09
N HIS A 355 -11.26 61.84 14.93
CA HIS A 355 -11.63 63.13 14.35
C HIS A 355 -13.15 63.23 14.16
N ASP A 356 -13.78 62.22 13.53
CA ASP A 356 -15.21 62.23 13.26
C ASP A 356 -16.05 62.15 14.54
N LEU A 357 -15.56 61.46 15.58
CA LEU A 357 -16.18 61.43 16.90
C LEU A 357 -16.13 62.81 17.58
N MET A 358 -14.99 63.51 17.49
CA MET A 358 -14.85 64.88 18.01
C MET A 358 -15.76 65.86 17.26
N ALA A 359 -15.84 65.74 15.92
CA ALA A 359 -16.74 66.51 15.09
C ALA A 359 -18.22 66.23 15.43
N ALA A 360 -18.60 64.96 15.64
CA ALA A 360 -19.96 64.57 16.00
C ALA A 360 -20.42 65.11 17.37
N ARG A 361 -19.49 65.29 18.32
CA ARG A 361 -19.76 65.93 19.63
C ARG A 361 -19.79 67.46 19.57
N GLY A 362 -19.29 68.04 18.48
CA GLY A 362 -19.21 69.49 18.27
C GLY A 362 -17.98 70.13 18.90
N TYR A 363 -16.94 69.36 19.24
CA TYR A 363 -15.66 69.91 19.70
C TYR A 363 -14.86 70.53 18.55
N ILE A 364 -15.03 70.00 17.34
CA ILE A 364 -14.38 70.46 16.11
C ILE A 364 -15.46 70.70 15.07
N ASN A 365 -15.39 71.83 14.35
CA ASN A 365 -16.26 72.09 13.22
C ASN A 365 -15.55 71.73 11.91
N SER A 366 -15.53 70.44 11.58
CA SER A 366 -14.85 69.89 10.40
C SER A 366 -15.71 68.80 9.74
N PRO A 367 -15.67 68.65 8.40
CA PRO A 367 -16.36 67.55 7.72
C PRO A 367 -15.89 66.17 8.19
N HIS A 368 -16.75 65.16 8.06
CA HIS A 368 -16.40 63.79 8.40
C HIS A 368 -15.39 63.19 7.40
N ILE A 369 -14.23 62.74 7.89
CA ILE A 369 -13.10 62.26 7.08
C ILE A 369 -12.85 60.74 7.18
N ALA A 370 -13.55 60.01 8.05
CA ALA A 370 -13.34 58.56 8.22
C ALA A 370 -13.57 57.77 6.93
N ARG A 371 -14.46 58.25 6.05
CA ARG A 371 -14.70 57.67 4.71
C ARG A 371 -13.47 57.67 3.81
N TYR A 372 -12.55 58.61 3.98
CA TYR A 372 -11.30 58.66 3.22
C TYR A 372 -10.19 57.86 3.91
N GLY A 373 -10.10 57.95 5.25
CA GLY A 373 -9.12 57.18 6.03
C GLY A 373 -9.27 55.66 5.84
N PHE A 374 -10.50 55.18 5.66
CA PHE A 374 -10.76 53.77 5.36
C PHE A 374 -10.23 53.29 4.01
N GLY A 375 -10.24 54.12 2.97
CA GLY A 375 -9.67 53.77 1.67
C GLY A 375 -8.17 53.46 1.75
N LEU A 376 -7.44 54.19 2.59
CA LEU A 376 -6.02 53.95 2.82
C LEU A 376 -5.77 52.68 3.66
N PHE A 377 -6.67 52.35 4.58
CA PHE A 377 -6.64 51.07 5.30
C PHE A 377 -6.82 49.87 4.36
N ILE A 378 -7.74 49.95 3.39
CA ILE A 378 -7.91 48.93 2.35
C ILE A 378 -6.62 48.77 1.53
N ALA A 379 -5.97 49.86 1.14
CA ALA A 379 -4.70 49.80 0.41
C ALA A 379 -3.60 49.08 1.21
N GLY A 380 -3.56 49.26 2.53
CA GLY A 380 -2.66 48.52 3.42
C GLY A 380 -2.88 47.00 3.38
N ILE A 381 -4.14 46.55 3.41
CA ILE A 381 -4.49 45.12 3.30
C ILE A 381 -4.15 44.55 1.92
N ALA A 382 -4.40 45.31 0.85
CA ALA A 382 -4.04 44.90 -0.51
C ALA A 382 -2.52 44.67 -0.65
N GLY A 383 -1.70 45.54 -0.04
CA GLY A 383 -0.24 45.37 -0.01
C GLY A 383 0.23 44.11 0.71
N ILE A 384 -0.43 43.73 1.83
CA ILE A 384 -0.12 42.49 2.56
C ILE A 384 -0.42 41.27 1.69
N LEU A 385 -1.58 41.25 1.03
CA LEU A 385 -1.98 40.12 0.20
C LEU A 385 -1.01 39.91 -0.97
N ALA A 386 -0.58 40.99 -1.62
CA ALA A 386 0.41 40.95 -2.69
C ALA A 386 1.75 40.36 -2.21
N ASN A 387 2.25 40.81 -1.06
CA ASN A 387 3.51 40.30 -0.50
C ASN A 387 3.44 38.83 -0.06
N ARG A 388 2.31 38.41 0.53
CA ARG A 388 2.07 37.00 0.86
C ARG A 388 2.06 36.13 -0.38
N PHE A 389 1.38 36.57 -1.44
CA PHE A 389 1.32 35.84 -2.71
C PHE A 389 2.72 35.61 -3.29
N VAL A 390 3.54 36.66 -3.37
CA VAL A 390 4.92 36.55 -3.87
C VAL A 390 5.76 35.57 -3.04
N ARG A 391 5.67 35.65 -1.69
CA ARG A 391 6.42 34.74 -0.81
C ARG A 391 6.02 33.28 -0.99
N THR A 392 4.71 33.01 -1.06
CA THR A 392 4.21 31.64 -1.27
C THR A 392 4.64 31.09 -2.62
N GLN A 393 4.67 31.92 -3.67
CA GLN A 393 5.14 31.50 -4.99
C GLN A 393 6.61 31.06 -4.97
N ILE A 394 7.49 31.86 -4.34
CA ILE A 394 8.91 31.53 -4.19
C ILE A 394 9.10 30.21 -3.43
N GLN A 395 8.36 29.99 -2.34
CA GLN A 395 8.43 28.74 -1.57
C GLN A 395 8.00 27.51 -2.39
N VAL A 396 7.01 27.65 -3.27
CA VAL A 396 6.57 26.58 -4.16
C VAL A 396 7.65 26.26 -5.19
N GLU A 397 8.28 27.29 -5.77
CA GLU A 397 9.40 27.12 -6.72
C GLU A 397 10.60 26.42 -6.06
N GLU A 398 11.00 26.84 -4.85
CA GLU A 398 12.08 26.20 -4.09
C GLU A 398 11.78 24.72 -3.77
N LEU A 399 10.54 24.41 -3.35
CA LEU A 399 10.15 23.04 -3.02
C LEU A 399 10.15 22.12 -4.25
N ASN A 400 9.66 22.61 -5.39
CA ASN A 400 9.66 21.86 -6.64
C ASN A 400 11.10 21.53 -7.09
N HIS A 401 12.03 22.48 -6.97
CA HIS A 401 13.42 22.25 -7.34
C HIS A 401 14.09 21.16 -6.47
N ASP A 402 13.84 21.14 -5.15
CA ASP A 402 14.39 20.12 -4.25
C ASP A 402 13.80 18.71 -4.53
N LEU A 403 12.52 18.64 -4.91
CA LEU A 403 11.85 17.40 -5.31
C LEU A 403 12.44 16.80 -6.60
N GLU A 404 12.68 17.62 -7.62
CA GLU A 404 13.30 17.17 -8.88
C GLU A 404 14.69 16.56 -8.64
N GLY A 405 15.49 17.18 -7.77
CA GLY A 405 16.79 16.64 -7.36
C GLY A 405 16.67 15.26 -6.71
N LYS A 406 15.71 15.08 -5.78
CA LYS A 406 15.47 13.80 -5.10
C LYS A 406 14.97 12.70 -6.04
N VAL A 407 14.10 13.03 -6.99
CA VAL A 407 13.59 12.08 -7.99
C VAL A 407 14.73 11.60 -8.89
N THR A 408 15.59 12.52 -9.33
CA THR A 408 16.73 12.19 -10.19
C THR A 408 17.70 11.25 -9.48
N GLU A 409 18.05 11.53 -8.21
CA GLU A 409 18.94 10.67 -7.43
C GLU A 409 18.34 9.28 -7.17
N ARG A 410 17.03 9.20 -6.86
CA ARG A 410 16.35 7.90 -6.69
C ARG A 410 16.31 7.09 -7.98
N THR A 411 16.11 7.76 -9.11
CA THR A 411 16.11 7.11 -10.43
C THR A 411 17.49 6.52 -10.72
N ARG A 412 18.57 7.30 -10.48
CA ARG A 412 19.96 6.85 -10.63
C ARG A 412 20.28 5.64 -9.75
N GLN A 413 19.90 5.67 -8.48
CA GLN A 413 20.12 4.55 -7.54
C GLN A 413 19.38 3.28 -8.00
N LEU A 414 18.17 3.44 -8.54
CA LEU A 414 17.39 2.32 -9.05
C LEU A 414 18.04 1.70 -10.29
N GLU A 415 18.51 2.53 -11.23
CA GLU A 415 19.24 2.06 -12.42
C GLU A 415 20.51 1.31 -12.03
N GLU A 416 21.30 1.84 -11.08
CA GLU A 416 22.50 1.19 -10.56
C GLU A 416 22.19 -0.16 -9.90
N SER A 417 21.13 -0.23 -9.09
CA SER A 417 20.69 -1.50 -8.48
C SER A 417 20.19 -2.51 -9.52
N LEU A 418 19.48 -2.05 -10.56
CA LEU A 418 18.95 -2.91 -11.61
C LEU A 418 20.09 -3.51 -12.45
N GLU A 419 21.11 -2.71 -12.73
CA GLU A 419 22.30 -3.16 -13.46
C GLU A 419 23.09 -4.20 -12.64
N ASN A 420 23.24 -3.98 -11.34
CA ASN A 420 23.86 -4.96 -10.44
C ASN A 420 23.09 -6.29 -10.42
N VAL A 421 21.76 -6.25 -10.34
CA VAL A 421 20.92 -7.46 -10.40
C VAL A 421 21.05 -8.17 -11.75
N ARG A 422 21.08 -7.42 -12.85
CA ARG A 422 21.31 -8.00 -14.20
C ARG A 422 22.66 -8.69 -14.29
N HIS A 423 23.72 -8.05 -13.81
CA HIS A 423 25.06 -8.62 -13.84
C HIS A 423 25.14 -9.92 -13.02
N LEU A 424 24.60 -9.91 -11.80
CA LEU A 424 24.54 -11.10 -10.95
C LEU A 424 23.74 -12.24 -11.58
N LYS A 425 22.63 -11.92 -12.25
CA LYS A 425 21.83 -12.92 -12.96
C LYS A 425 22.61 -13.56 -14.12
N VAL A 426 23.32 -12.76 -14.92
CA VAL A 426 24.13 -13.29 -16.04
C VAL A 426 25.24 -14.20 -15.52
N GLN A 427 25.87 -13.84 -14.40
CA GLN A 427 26.87 -14.68 -13.75
C GLN A 427 26.27 -16.01 -13.26
N GLN A 428 25.15 -15.95 -12.55
CA GLN A 428 24.44 -17.14 -12.06
C GLN A 428 23.96 -18.06 -13.18
N ASP A 429 23.38 -17.51 -14.26
CA ASP A 429 22.95 -18.31 -15.42
C ASP A 429 24.17 -18.94 -16.14
N GLY A 430 25.34 -18.28 -16.09
CA GLY A 430 26.61 -18.82 -16.55
C GLY A 430 27.07 -20.03 -15.73
N ASP A 431 27.00 -19.93 -14.39
CA ASP A 431 27.34 -21.03 -13.49
C ASP A 431 26.38 -22.22 -13.69
N TYR A 432 25.07 -21.97 -13.81
CA TYR A 432 24.09 -23.00 -14.12
C TYR A 432 24.36 -23.69 -15.45
N TYR A 433 24.73 -22.94 -16.48
CA TYR A 433 25.08 -23.51 -17.78
C TYR A 433 26.28 -24.46 -17.65
N LEU A 434 27.34 -24.02 -16.98
CA LEU A 434 28.54 -24.83 -16.78
C LEU A 434 28.25 -26.11 -15.98
N THR A 435 27.43 -26.05 -14.93
CA THR A 435 27.01 -27.24 -14.18
C THR A 435 26.18 -28.19 -15.04
N SER A 436 25.26 -27.69 -15.87
CA SER A 436 24.46 -28.54 -16.76
C SER A 436 25.33 -29.34 -17.75
N LEU A 437 26.43 -28.75 -18.24
CA LEU A 437 27.40 -29.43 -19.11
C LEU A 437 28.16 -30.54 -18.42
N LEU A 438 28.28 -30.52 -17.08
CA LEU A 438 28.92 -31.59 -16.30
C LEU A 438 27.96 -32.76 -16.06
N ILE A 439 26.65 -32.51 -15.99
CA ILE A 439 25.63 -33.52 -15.72
C ILE A 439 25.24 -34.27 -17.00
N GLN A 440 25.12 -33.58 -18.13
CA GLN A 440 24.71 -34.17 -19.41
C GLN A 440 25.48 -35.46 -19.81
N PRO A 441 26.81 -35.57 -19.64
CA PRO A 441 27.56 -36.78 -20.00
C PRO A 441 27.38 -37.97 -19.04
N LEU A 442 26.63 -37.78 -17.95
CA LEU A 442 26.38 -38.79 -16.93
C LEU A 442 24.96 -39.36 -17.02
N GLY A 443 24.03 -38.60 -17.60
CA GLY A 443 22.65 -39.01 -17.81
C GLY A 443 22.39 -39.47 -19.25
N GLY A 444 21.56 -40.50 -19.40
CA GLY A 444 21.17 -41.08 -20.68
C GLY A 444 21.31 -42.60 -20.74
N VAL A 445 20.91 -43.17 -21.87
CA VAL A 445 21.10 -44.58 -22.20
C VAL A 445 22.34 -44.69 -23.08
N PHE A 446 23.39 -45.34 -22.57
CA PHE A 446 24.71 -45.38 -23.23
C PHE A 446 24.93 -46.64 -24.07
N ASP A 447 24.21 -47.71 -23.77
CA ASP A 447 24.27 -48.99 -24.46
C ASP A 447 22.85 -49.47 -24.81
N GLU A 448 22.70 -50.09 -25.97
CA GLU A 448 21.44 -50.70 -26.41
C GLU A 448 21.53 -52.24 -26.31
N ASP A 449 20.39 -52.86 -26.04
CA ASP A 449 20.21 -54.31 -26.09
C ASP A 449 18.97 -54.66 -26.92
N ALA A 450 19.00 -55.81 -27.60
CA ALA A 450 17.92 -56.23 -28.48
C ALA A 450 16.70 -56.76 -27.70
N ALA A 451 16.94 -57.37 -26.53
CA ALA A 451 15.89 -57.97 -25.70
C ALA A 451 15.30 -56.98 -24.69
N VAL A 452 16.09 -56.01 -24.23
CA VAL A 452 15.65 -55.00 -23.26
C VAL A 452 15.84 -53.61 -23.85
N ARG A 453 14.72 -52.96 -24.19
CA ARG A 453 14.70 -51.60 -24.71
C ARG A 453 14.44 -50.60 -23.60
N ILE A 454 15.28 -49.58 -23.51
CA ILE A 454 15.16 -48.53 -22.49
C ILE A 454 15.03 -47.16 -23.18
N ASP A 455 13.90 -46.49 -22.93
CA ASP A 455 13.67 -45.10 -23.34
C ASP A 455 13.56 -44.21 -22.09
N TYR A 456 13.92 -42.93 -22.19
CA TYR A 456 13.83 -42.00 -21.05
C TYR A 456 13.36 -40.61 -21.47
N TYR A 457 12.79 -39.88 -20.51
CA TYR A 457 12.39 -38.48 -20.62
C TYR A 457 12.79 -37.75 -19.35
N ILE A 458 13.46 -36.60 -19.49
CA ILE A 458 13.81 -35.72 -18.37
C ILE A 458 13.38 -34.31 -18.74
N LYS A 459 12.76 -33.62 -17.79
CA LYS A 459 12.45 -32.20 -17.87
C LYS A 459 12.73 -31.57 -16.51
N GLN A 460 13.76 -30.73 -16.46
CA GLN A 460 14.09 -30.02 -15.22
C GLN A 460 13.26 -28.74 -15.13
N LYS A 461 12.80 -28.41 -13.92
CA LYS A 461 12.00 -27.24 -13.62
C LYS A 461 12.75 -25.94 -13.92
N LYS A 462 14.06 -25.90 -13.65
CA LYS A 462 14.87 -24.70 -13.90
C LYS A 462 15.38 -24.72 -15.34
N GLN A 463 14.64 -24.03 -16.20
CA GLN A 463 15.03 -23.71 -17.57
C GLN A 463 15.58 -22.27 -17.64
N PHE A 464 16.66 -22.07 -18.39
CA PHE A 464 17.29 -20.75 -18.51
C PHE A 464 18.00 -20.58 -19.87
N TYR A 465 18.23 -19.32 -20.22
CA TYR A 465 18.96 -18.93 -21.42
C TYR A 465 20.29 -18.31 -21.02
N PHE A 466 21.39 -18.91 -21.47
CA PHE A 466 22.70 -18.32 -21.32
C PHE A 466 23.29 -18.02 -22.71
N LYS A 467 23.35 -16.72 -23.04
CA LYS A 467 23.72 -16.21 -24.37
C LYS A 467 22.79 -16.78 -25.45
N LYS A 468 23.27 -17.75 -26.23
CA LYS A 468 22.52 -18.41 -27.32
C LYS A 468 22.07 -19.82 -26.97
N TRP A 469 22.43 -20.30 -25.78
CA TRP A 469 22.18 -21.66 -25.35
C TRP A 469 20.94 -21.70 -24.46
N HIS A 470 20.07 -22.67 -24.74
CA HIS A 470 18.97 -23.06 -23.87
C HIS A 470 19.41 -24.30 -23.10
N ALA A 471 19.33 -24.26 -21.78
CA ALA A 471 19.75 -25.35 -20.92
C ALA A 471 18.80 -25.53 -19.74
N GLU A 472 18.88 -26.72 -19.16
CA GLU A 472 18.07 -27.14 -18.02
C GLU A 472 19.00 -27.66 -16.92
N ILE A 473 18.64 -27.43 -15.66
CA ILE A 473 19.40 -27.87 -14.49
C ILE A 473 18.45 -28.32 -13.39
N GLY A 474 18.71 -29.46 -12.77
CA GLY A 474 17.87 -29.97 -11.67
C GLY A 474 18.42 -31.25 -11.06
N GLY A 475 17.65 -31.83 -10.14
CA GLY A 475 18.03 -32.98 -9.30
C GLY A 475 17.81 -34.35 -9.93
N ASP A 476 17.03 -34.42 -11.00
CA ASP A 476 16.70 -35.69 -11.65
C ASP A 476 17.81 -36.20 -12.56
N LEU A 477 18.15 -37.48 -12.43
CA LEU A 477 19.11 -38.17 -13.27
C LEU A 477 18.61 -39.58 -13.63
N VAL A 478 18.62 -39.87 -14.93
CA VAL A 478 18.45 -41.23 -15.46
C VAL A 478 19.76 -41.65 -16.11
N ALA A 479 20.25 -42.85 -15.81
CA ALA A 479 21.37 -43.44 -16.52
C ALA A 479 21.18 -44.95 -16.73
N ALA A 480 21.53 -45.44 -17.93
CA ALA A 480 21.50 -46.88 -18.23
C ALA A 480 22.75 -47.34 -18.98
N TYR A 481 23.28 -48.50 -18.59
CA TYR A 481 24.51 -49.08 -19.12
C TYR A 481 24.39 -50.60 -19.26
N ALA A 482 25.08 -51.18 -20.24
CA ALA A 482 25.21 -52.62 -20.36
C ALA A 482 26.39 -53.13 -19.52
N LEU A 483 26.20 -54.28 -18.87
CA LEU A 483 27.25 -54.94 -18.11
C LEU A 483 27.15 -56.46 -18.19
N GLU A 484 28.27 -57.12 -17.92
CA GLU A 484 28.38 -58.57 -17.90
C GLU A 484 28.72 -59.05 -16.49
N LEU A 485 27.87 -59.89 -15.92
CA LEU A 485 28.07 -60.52 -14.62
C LEU A 485 27.96 -62.03 -14.79
N GLN A 486 28.97 -62.76 -14.33
CA GLN A 486 29.02 -64.22 -14.35
C GLN A 486 28.77 -64.81 -15.75
N GLY A 487 29.24 -64.12 -16.80
CA GLY A 487 29.05 -64.53 -18.20
C GLY A 487 27.66 -64.23 -18.79
N GLN A 488 26.79 -63.54 -18.05
CA GLN A 488 25.46 -63.13 -18.49
C GLN A 488 25.39 -61.62 -18.67
N ARG A 489 24.64 -61.18 -19.68
CA ARG A 489 24.49 -59.76 -20.01
C ARG A 489 23.28 -59.16 -19.30
N TYR A 490 23.50 -58.00 -18.68
CA TYR A 490 22.48 -57.25 -17.96
C TYR A 490 22.43 -55.79 -18.43
N MET A 491 21.25 -55.19 -18.32
CA MET A 491 21.07 -53.74 -18.40
C MET A 491 20.96 -53.17 -17.00
N ALA A 492 21.90 -52.31 -16.62
CA ALA A 492 21.85 -51.56 -15.37
C ALA A 492 21.15 -50.23 -15.57
N VAL A 493 20.22 -49.89 -14.68
CA VAL A 493 19.42 -48.67 -14.75
C VAL A 493 19.41 -48.00 -13.39
N VAL A 494 19.59 -46.68 -13.40
CA VAL A 494 19.29 -45.82 -12.24
C VAL A 494 18.33 -44.73 -12.69
N ASN A 495 17.26 -44.54 -11.93
CA ASN A 495 16.47 -43.31 -11.92
C ASN A 495 16.57 -42.71 -10.53
N GLY A 496 17.10 -41.50 -10.40
CA GLY A 496 17.25 -40.87 -9.10
C GLY A 496 16.87 -39.40 -9.13
N ASP A 497 16.38 -38.93 -7.99
CA ASP A 497 15.99 -37.56 -7.71
C ASP A 497 16.74 -37.08 -6.47
N ALA A 498 17.58 -36.07 -6.67
CA ALA A 498 18.38 -35.47 -5.64
C ALA A 498 17.66 -34.31 -4.94
N MET A 499 17.57 -34.39 -3.62
CA MET A 499 16.96 -33.37 -2.77
C MET A 499 17.60 -31.99 -2.98
N GLY A 500 16.75 -31.01 -3.26
CA GLY A 500 17.14 -29.61 -3.38
C GLY A 500 16.61 -29.01 -4.69
N LYS A 501 16.68 -27.69 -4.82
CA LYS A 501 16.20 -26.98 -6.03
C LYS A 501 17.37 -26.39 -6.79
N SER A 502 17.30 -26.43 -8.12
CA SER A 502 18.31 -25.85 -9.02
C SER A 502 19.71 -26.41 -8.75
N ILE A 503 20.66 -25.61 -8.24
CA ILE A 503 22.08 -26.01 -8.15
C ILE A 503 22.36 -27.08 -7.10
N GLN A 504 21.61 -27.11 -6.00
CA GLN A 504 21.81 -28.13 -4.95
C GLN A 504 21.39 -29.50 -5.45
N GLY A 505 20.18 -29.61 -6.04
CA GLY A 505 19.72 -30.86 -6.67
C GLY A 505 20.68 -31.30 -7.77
N ALA A 506 21.11 -30.37 -8.64
CA ALA A 506 22.10 -30.64 -9.68
C ALA A 506 23.45 -31.15 -9.16
N GLY A 507 23.90 -30.65 -8.00
CA GLY A 507 25.07 -31.18 -7.31
C GLY A 507 24.88 -32.65 -6.90
N GLY A 508 23.70 -33.01 -6.40
CA GLY A 508 23.38 -34.40 -6.07
C GLY A 508 23.28 -35.31 -7.28
N ALA A 509 22.63 -34.86 -8.35
CA ALA A 509 22.57 -35.56 -9.63
C ALA A 509 23.99 -35.82 -10.21
N LEU A 510 24.88 -34.83 -10.12
CA LEU A 510 26.27 -34.96 -10.55
C LEU A 510 27.01 -36.05 -9.76
N VAL A 511 26.84 -36.07 -8.43
CA VAL A 511 27.47 -37.08 -7.56
C VAL A 511 26.91 -38.47 -7.85
N LEU A 512 25.57 -38.62 -7.91
CA LEU A 512 24.90 -39.87 -8.24
C LEU A 512 25.41 -40.45 -9.57
N GLY A 513 25.41 -39.64 -10.62
CA GLY A 513 25.83 -40.06 -11.96
C GLY A 513 27.30 -40.44 -12.02
N THR A 514 28.16 -39.68 -11.33
CA THR A 514 29.61 -39.96 -11.30
C THR A 514 29.91 -41.27 -10.58
N VAL A 515 29.29 -41.49 -9.42
CA VAL A 515 29.49 -42.72 -8.64
C VAL A 515 28.92 -43.92 -9.38
N PHE A 516 27.70 -43.83 -9.89
CA PHE A 516 27.08 -44.93 -10.64
C PHE A 516 27.91 -45.31 -11.87
N LYS A 517 28.35 -44.32 -12.66
CA LYS A 517 29.25 -44.54 -13.80
C LYS A 517 30.58 -45.16 -13.40
N SER A 518 31.16 -44.76 -12.27
CA SER A 518 32.39 -45.34 -11.73
C SER A 518 32.21 -46.83 -11.39
N VAL A 519 31.11 -47.17 -10.71
CA VAL A 519 30.75 -48.57 -10.37
C VAL A 519 30.63 -49.41 -11.64
N VAL A 520 29.88 -48.93 -12.64
CA VAL A 520 29.70 -49.61 -13.93
C VAL A 520 31.03 -49.79 -14.65
N THR A 521 31.82 -48.73 -14.80
CA THR A 521 33.10 -48.76 -15.52
C THR A 521 34.08 -49.74 -14.85
N ARG A 522 34.13 -49.76 -13.51
CA ARG A 522 34.95 -50.70 -12.75
C ARG A 522 34.51 -52.15 -12.99
N THR A 523 33.21 -52.39 -13.13
CA THR A 523 32.67 -53.72 -13.49
C THR A 523 33.03 -54.12 -14.91
N GLN A 524 32.98 -53.21 -15.87
CA GLN A 524 33.34 -53.49 -17.27
C GLN A 524 34.84 -53.79 -17.44
N LEU A 525 35.72 -53.15 -16.65
CA LEU A 525 37.17 -53.30 -16.78
C LEU A 525 37.76 -54.45 -15.94
N SER A 526 37.18 -54.77 -14.77
CA SER A 526 37.74 -55.76 -13.85
C SER A 526 37.07 -57.13 -13.97
N SER A 527 37.88 -58.17 -14.25
CA SER A 527 37.40 -59.56 -14.26
C SER A 527 36.84 -59.98 -12.91
N GLN A 528 37.43 -59.55 -11.80
CA GLN A 528 36.93 -59.85 -10.45
C GLN A 528 35.55 -59.23 -10.21
N ALA A 529 35.32 -58.01 -10.70
CA ALA A 529 34.03 -57.34 -10.56
C ALA A 529 32.93 -58.02 -11.40
N ARG A 530 33.28 -58.56 -12.58
CA ARG A 530 32.36 -59.37 -13.41
C ARG A 530 31.97 -60.70 -12.77
N GLN A 531 32.75 -61.24 -11.83
CA GLN A 531 32.40 -62.50 -11.15
C GLN A 531 31.35 -62.32 -10.04
N LYS A 532 30.99 -61.08 -9.70
CA LYS A 532 29.96 -60.81 -8.70
C LYS A 532 28.58 -61.24 -9.19
N SER A 533 27.78 -61.76 -8.29
CA SER A 533 26.36 -62.03 -8.52
C SER A 533 25.55 -60.72 -8.63
N PRO A 534 24.42 -60.69 -9.37
CA PRO A 534 23.61 -59.49 -9.55
C PRO A 534 23.13 -58.89 -8.22
N GLU A 535 22.78 -59.73 -7.23
CA GLU A 535 22.34 -59.27 -5.91
C GLU A 535 23.46 -58.51 -5.18
N ARG A 536 24.70 -59.03 -5.27
CA ARG A 536 25.86 -58.36 -4.67
C ARG A 536 26.24 -57.09 -5.40
N TRP A 537 26.18 -57.09 -6.72
CA TRP A 537 26.51 -55.91 -7.50
C TRP A 537 25.59 -54.73 -7.14
N ILE A 538 24.27 -54.97 -7.10
CA ILE A 538 23.29 -53.94 -6.72
C ILE A 538 23.49 -53.47 -5.28
N LYS A 539 23.69 -54.41 -4.34
CA LYS A 539 23.96 -54.08 -2.94
C LYS A 539 25.22 -53.22 -2.81
N ASP A 540 26.32 -53.61 -3.45
CA ASP A 540 27.58 -52.87 -3.39
C ASP A 540 27.42 -51.48 -4.00
N CYS A 541 26.68 -51.36 -5.11
CA CYS A 541 26.35 -50.08 -5.74
C CYS A 541 25.58 -49.16 -4.78
N PHE A 542 24.54 -49.67 -4.12
CA PHE A 542 23.78 -48.93 -3.12
C PHE A 542 24.64 -48.52 -1.93
N VAL A 543 25.47 -49.42 -1.38
CA VAL A 543 26.35 -49.12 -0.24
C VAL A 543 27.37 -48.04 -0.59
N GLU A 544 27.94 -48.07 -1.79
CA GLU A 544 28.89 -47.06 -2.24
C GLU A 544 28.22 -45.68 -2.37
N LEU A 545 27.02 -45.63 -2.96
CA LEU A 545 26.21 -44.41 -2.98
C LEU A 545 25.88 -43.94 -1.56
N GLN A 546 25.36 -44.82 -0.71
CA GLN A 546 25.00 -44.52 0.67
C GLN A 546 26.16 -43.91 1.46
N ASN A 547 27.35 -44.51 1.40
CA ASN A 547 28.52 -44.02 2.14
C ASN A 547 28.96 -42.63 1.67
N ILE A 548 28.88 -42.37 0.37
CA ILE A 548 29.20 -41.05 -0.19
C ILE A 548 28.15 -40.02 0.26
N PHE A 549 26.86 -40.35 0.19
CA PHE A 549 25.80 -39.40 0.56
C PHE A 549 25.67 -39.16 2.07
N VAL A 550 26.00 -40.13 2.92
CA VAL A 550 26.08 -39.93 4.39
C VAL A 550 27.12 -38.86 4.74
N SER A 551 28.15 -38.70 3.90
CA SER A 551 29.18 -37.67 4.09
C SER A 551 28.64 -36.24 3.93
N PHE A 552 27.45 -36.07 3.34
CA PHE A 552 26.76 -34.77 3.29
C PHE A 552 25.97 -34.44 4.56
N ASP A 553 26.00 -35.28 5.59
CA ASP A 553 25.41 -35.02 6.92
C ASP A 553 23.93 -34.58 6.86
N GLY A 554 23.14 -35.25 6.03
CA GLY A 554 21.71 -34.96 5.84
C GLY A 554 21.39 -33.69 5.03
N SER A 555 22.39 -32.90 4.62
CA SER A 555 22.18 -31.71 3.77
C SER A 555 21.74 -32.06 2.34
N MET A 556 22.02 -33.29 1.91
CA MET A 556 21.66 -33.82 0.60
C MET A 556 21.28 -35.29 0.74
N LEU A 557 20.10 -35.64 0.23
CA LEU A 557 19.57 -37.00 0.20
C LEU A 557 19.11 -37.29 -1.23
N ILE A 558 19.08 -38.56 -1.61
CA ILE A 558 18.62 -38.99 -2.94
C ILE A 558 17.55 -40.05 -2.80
N SER A 559 16.41 -39.87 -3.47
CA SER A 559 15.55 -41.01 -3.79
C SER A 559 16.05 -41.66 -5.07
N ALA A 560 16.12 -42.99 -5.11
CA ALA A 560 16.55 -43.67 -6.33
C ALA A 560 15.96 -45.07 -6.47
N PHE A 561 15.66 -45.42 -7.72
CA PHE A 561 15.39 -46.77 -8.18
C PHE A 561 16.62 -47.28 -8.93
N ILE A 562 17.28 -48.30 -8.39
CA ILE A 562 18.47 -48.93 -8.98
C ILE A 562 18.13 -50.35 -9.39
N ALA A 563 18.41 -50.72 -10.64
CA ALA A 563 18.03 -52.02 -11.19
C ALA A 563 19.10 -52.66 -12.07
N LEU A 564 19.07 -53.99 -12.14
CA LEU A 564 19.68 -54.83 -13.16
C LEU A 564 18.60 -55.68 -13.82
N ILE A 565 18.55 -55.68 -15.14
CA ILE A 565 17.66 -56.55 -15.92
C ILE A 565 18.50 -57.58 -16.64
N ASP A 566 18.26 -58.87 -16.37
CA ASP A 566 18.83 -59.96 -17.16
C ASP A 566 18.19 -59.97 -18.55
N THR A 567 19.01 -59.76 -19.58
CA THR A 567 18.56 -59.69 -20.98
C THR A 567 18.03 -61.03 -21.52
N THR A 568 18.46 -62.15 -20.92
CA THR A 568 18.06 -63.49 -21.35
C THR A 568 16.76 -63.92 -20.68
N THR A 569 16.66 -63.73 -19.35
CA THR A 569 15.52 -64.26 -18.57
C THR A 569 14.42 -63.25 -18.28
N GLY A 570 14.67 -61.94 -18.48
CA GLY A 570 13.72 -60.89 -18.09
C GLY A 570 13.63 -60.68 -16.57
N THR A 571 14.55 -61.26 -15.80
CA THR A 571 14.58 -61.09 -14.34
C THR A 571 15.09 -59.70 -13.99
N LEU A 572 14.22 -58.89 -13.36
CA LEU A 572 14.55 -57.60 -12.78
C LEU A 572 15.02 -57.79 -11.34
N TYR A 573 16.25 -57.37 -11.06
CA TYR A 573 16.78 -57.20 -9.71
C TYR A 573 16.76 -55.72 -9.38
N TYR A 574 16.17 -55.29 -8.26
CA TYR A 574 16.07 -53.87 -7.97
C TYR A 574 16.11 -53.52 -6.47
N LEU A 575 16.47 -52.26 -6.21
CA LEU A 575 16.33 -51.57 -4.94
C LEU A 575 15.59 -50.26 -5.18
N ASN A 576 14.58 -49.98 -4.37
CA ASN A 576 13.87 -48.73 -4.36
C ASN A 576 14.10 -48.01 -3.01
N ALA A 577 14.82 -46.90 -3.05
CA ALA A 577 15.18 -46.07 -1.89
C ALA A 577 14.29 -44.82 -1.85
N GLU A 578 13.09 -44.96 -1.27
CA GLU A 578 12.04 -43.92 -1.22
C GLU A 578 11.81 -43.17 -2.54
N HIS A 579 11.92 -43.87 -3.67
CA HIS A 579 11.54 -43.38 -4.99
C HIS A 579 10.12 -43.86 -5.32
N PRO A 580 9.37 -43.16 -6.18
CA PRO A 580 8.00 -43.55 -6.50
C PRO A 580 7.91 -44.97 -7.07
N PHE A 581 6.82 -45.67 -6.77
CA PHE A 581 6.63 -47.06 -7.19
C PHE A 581 6.70 -47.23 -8.71
N ALA A 582 7.32 -48.32 -9.14
CA ALA A 582 7.41 -48.67 -10.55
C ALA A 582 6.07 -49.23 -11.04
N VAL A 583 5.65 -48.78 -12.22
CA VAL A 583 4.38 -49.16 -12.83
C VAL A 583 4.62 -50.20 -13.92
N LEU A 584 4.04 -51.38 -13.77
CA LEU A 584 3.95 -52.39 -14.81
C LEU A 584 2.72 -52.12 -15.67
N TYR A 585 2.91 -52.11 -16.99
CA TYR A 585 1.85 -52.17 -17.98
C TYR A 585 1.89 -53.53 -18.67
N ARG A 586 0.88 -54.36 -18.38
CA ARG A 586 0.70 -55.72 -18.92
C ARG A 586 -0.77 -55.92 -19.30
N ASP A 587 -1.03 -56.55 -20.45
CA ASP A 587 -2.39 -56.89 -20.92
C ASP A 587 -3.39 -55.72 -20.85
N HIS A 588 -2.96 -54.53 -21.27
CA HIS A 588 -3.73 -53.28 -21.22
C HIS A 588 -4.07 -52.74 -19.83
N THR A 589 -3.49 -53.29 -18.78
CA THR A 589 -3.68 -52.86 -17.40
C THR A 589 -2.39 -52.29 -16.82
N ALA A 590 -2.51 -51.24 -15.99
CA ALA A 590 -1.39 -50.64 -15.26
C ALA A 590 -1.51 -50.99 -13.77
N SER A 591 -0.42 -51.47 -13.16
CA SER A 591 -0.35 -51.82 -11.73
C SER A 591 1.03 -51.52 -11.15
N PHE A 592 1.11 -51.23 -9.85
CA PHE A 592 2.40 -51.15 -9.17
C PHE A 592 3.03 -52.54 -8.99
N ILE A 593 4.37 -52.63 -9.05
CA ILE A 593 5.09 -53.87 -8.73
C ILE A 593 5.47 -53.95 -7.24
N GLU A 594 5.52 -52.82 -6.55
CA GLU A 594 5.78 -52.74 -5.12
C GLU A 594 4.49 -52.61 -4.29
N ASP A 595 4.54 -53.15 -3.08
CA ASP A 595 3.50 -53.04 -2.05
C ASP A 595 3.89 -52.06 -0.93
N GLN A 596 5.19 -51.93 -0.64
CA GLN A 596 5.74 -51.00 0.35
C GLN A 596 7.21 -50.67 0.07
N LEU A 597 7.67 -49.52 0.58
CA LEU A 597 9.08 -49.09 0.54
C LEU A 597 9.83 -49.59 1.78
N TYR A 598 10.89 -50.37 1.58
CA TYR A 598 11.68 -50.96 2.68
C TYR A 598 12.95 -50.16 3.01
N LEU A 599 13.40 -49.31 2.10
CA LEU A 599 14.63 -48.53 2.22
C LEU A 599 14.32 -47.04 2.24
N ARG A 600 15.00 -46.31 3.14
CA ARG A 600 15.02 -44.84 3.19
C ARG A 600 15.83 -44.25 2.03
N LYS A 601 15.66 -42.95 1.78
CA LYS A 601 16.53 -42.18 0.85
C LYS A 601 18.02 -42.42 1.16
N ILE A 602 18.80 -42.47 0.09
CA ILE A 602 20.26 -42.60 0.12
C ILE A 602 20.84 -41.35 0.80
N GLY A 603 21.73 -41.56 1.76
CA GLY A 603 22.37 -40.53 2.59
C GLY A 603 21.86 -40.42 4.02
N TRP A 604 20.77 -41.13 4.36
CA TRP A 604 20.25 -41.15 5.73
C TRP A 604 21.20 -41.91 6.67
N ALA A 605 21.60 -41.30 7.79
CA ALA A 605 22.48 -41.96 8.76
C ALA A 605 21.76 -43.10 9.51
N GLY A 606 22.47 -44.20 9.77
CA GLY A 606 21.90 -45.33 10.51
C GLY A 606 21.12 -46.35 9.67
N ILE A 607 21.30 -46.38 8.34
CA ILE A 607 20.94 -47.56 7.52
C ILE A 607 21.94 -48.68 7.82
N GLU A 608 21.95 -49.19 9.05
CA GLU A 608 22.78 -50.31 9.46
C GLU A 608 22.05 -51.62 9.14
N GLY A 609 22.43 -52.26 8.02
CA GLY A 609 22.19 -53.70 7.79
C GLY A 609 20.88 -54.13 7.12
N HIS A 610 19.96 -53.22 6.77
CA HIS A 610 18.65 -53.56 6.18
C HIS A 610 18.58 -53.34 4.66
N ILE A 611 19.44 -54.00 3.87
CA ILE A 611 19.38 -53.94 2.39
C ILE A 611 18.79 -55.24 1.86
N GLU A 612 17.64 -55.15 1.21
CA GLU A 612 16.94 -56.28 0.59
C GLU A 612 16.73 -56.04 -0.90
N VAL A 613 17.37 -56.83 -1.76
CA VAL A 613 17.21 -56.76 -3.22
C VAL A 613 15.95 -57.52 -3.62
N ARG A 614 15.00 -56.81 -4.22
CA ARG A 614 13.75 -57.36 -4.72
C ARG A 614 13.93 -57.93 -6.12
N LEU A 615 13.12 -58.92 -6.45
CA LEU A 615 13.10 -59.57 -7.76
C LEU A 615 11.71 -59.53 -8.36
N PHE A 616 11.64 -59.24 -9.64
CA PHE A 616 10.41 -59.30 -10.43
C PHE A 616 10.70 -59.95 -11.78
N GLY A 617 9.81 -60.84 -12.25
CA GLY A 617 9.97 -61.50 -13.55
C GLY A 617 9.16 -60.78 -14.62
N LEU A 618 9.84 -60.23 -15.62
CA LEU A 618 9.19 -59.62 -16.78
C LEU A 618 8.79 -60.71 -17.79
N GLN A 619 7.58 -60.59 -18.33
CA GLN A 619 7.06 -61.40 -19.42
C GLN A 619 7.31 -60.71 -20.76
N PRO A 620 7.40 -61.48 -21.87
CA PRO A 620 7.51 -60.89 -23.20
C PRO A 620 6.40 -59.88 -23.48
N GLY A 621 6.77 -58.65 -23.84
CA GLY A 621 5.85 -57.54 -24.11
C GLY A 621 5.54 -56.65 -22.91
N ASP A 622 6.05 -56.96 -21.72
CA ASP A 622 5.91 -56.11 -20.55
C ASP A 622 6.61 -54.76 -20.72
N VAL A 623 5.96 -53.71 -20.22
CA VAL A 623 6.54 -52.38 -20.10
C VAL A 623 6.54 -51.95 -18.65
N LEU A 624 7.73 -51.69 -18.10
CA LEU A 624 7.92 -51.10 -16.78
C LEU A 624 8.22 -49.61 -16.90
N LEU A 625 7.49 -48.79 -16.16
CA LEU A 625 7.63 -47.33 -16.13
C LEU A 625 8.07 -46.86 -14.75
N LEU A 626 9.20 -46.16 -14.71
CA LEU A 626 9.74 -45.49 -13.53
C LEU A 626 9.52 -43.97 -13.67
N GLY A 627 9.49 -43.25 -12.56
CA GLY A 627 9.53 -41.78 -12.61
C GLY A 627 9.79 -41.15 -11.25
N SER A 628 10.34 -39.94 -11.25
CA SER A 628 10.56 -39.12 -10.05
C SER A 628 9.26 -38.59 -9.45
N ASP A 629 9.36 -38.00 -8.24
CA ASP A 629 8.22 -37.45 -7.49
C ASP A 629 7.46 -36.39 -8.32
N GLY A 630 8.13 -35.71 -9.26
CA GLY A 630 7.52 -34.74 -10.17
C GLY A 630 6.42 -35.29 -11.08
N ARG A 631 6.30 -36.62 -11.24
CA ARG A 631 5.19 -37.25 -11.98
C ARG A 631 3.86 -37.16 -11.22
N ASP A 632 3.93 -37.05 -9.89
CA ASP A 632 2.80 -37.03 -8.97
C ASP A 632 2.56 -35.60 -8.43
N ASP A 633 3.61 -34.77 -8.32
CA ASP A 633 3.61 -33.38 -7.84
C ASP A 633 3.06 -32.34 -8.85
N LEU A 634 1.77 -32.46 -9.14
CA LEU A 634 1.05 -31.62 -10.11
C LEU A 634 0.25 -30.48 -9.46
N ASP A 635 0.39 -29.27 -9.99
CA ASP A 635 -0.43 -28.11 -9.64
C ASP A 635 -1.77 -28.15 -10.38
N LEU A 636 -2.85 -28.32 -9.62
CA LEU A 636 -4.22 -28.39 -10.11
C LEU A 636 -4.95 -27.03 -10.05
N GLY A 637 -4.25 -25.94 -9.70
CA GLY A 637 -4.79 -24.58 -9.62
C GLY A 637 -5.01 -24.10 -8.19
N GLN A 638 -6.05 -23.29 -7.98
CA GLN A 638 -6.41 -22.75 -6.66
C GLN A 638 -7.76 -23.30 -6.18
N ASP A 639 -7.87 -23.57 -4.88
CA ASP A 639 -9.14 -23.89 -4.24
C ASP A 639 -10.05 -22.65 -4.08
N GLU A 640 -11.28 -22.86 -3.59
CA GLU A 640 -12.24 -21.77 -3.36
C GLU A 640 -11.75 -20.74 -2.32
N ALA A 641 -10.73 -21.06 -1.52
CA ALA A 641 -10.10 -20.20 -0.54
C ALA A 641 -8.83 -19.51 -1.05
N GLY A 642 -8.43 -19.75 -2.30
CA GLY A 642 -7.24 -19.16 -2.94
C GLY A 642 -5.92 -19.89 -2.65
N TRP A 643 -5.95 -21.05 -1.99
CA TRP A 643 -4.76 -21.89 -1.75
C TRP A 643 -4.45 -22.76 -2.96
N ARG A 644 -3.17 -22.99 -3.21
CA ARG A 644 -2.70 -23.85 -4.30
C ARG A 644 -3.10 -25.31 -4.02
N LYS A 645 -3.81 -25.94 -4.95
CA LYS A 645 -4.21 -27.35 -4.87
C LYS A 645 -3.19 -28.21 -5.60
N ILE A 646 -2.54 -29.12 -4.87
CA ILE A 646 -1.60 -30.10 -5.44
C ILE A 646 -2.31 -31.45 -5.57
N ASN A 647 -1.90 -32.27 -6.52
CA ASN A 647 -2.41 -33.63 -6.65
C ASN A 647 -2.04 -34.46 -5.40
N GLU A 648 -3.04 -35.13 -4.82
CA GLU A 648 -2.90 -36.05 -3.68
C GLU A 648 -3.29 -37.49 -4.06
N ASP A 649 -3.68 -37.73 -5.32
CA ASP A 649 -4.09 -39.06 -5.78
C ASP A 649 -2.87 -39.88 -6.25
N GLU A 650 -2.46 -40.84 -5.41
CA GLU A 650 -1.35 -41.77 -5.66
C GLU A 650 -1.58 -42.68 -6.89
N PHE A 651 -2.81 -42.81 -7.37
CA PHE A 651 -3.17 -43.62 -8.55
C PHE A 651 -3.23 -42.79 -9.85
N GLU A 652 -3.01 -41.48 -9.81
CA GLU A 652 -3.08 -40.63 -11.00
C GLU A 652 -2.02 -41.00 -12.04
N PHE A 653 -0.81 -41.35 -11.62
CA PHE A 653 0.23 -41.81 -12.52
C PHE A 653 -0.16 -43.15 -13.19
N LEU A 654 -0.77 -44.10 -12.46
CA LEU A 654 -1.28 -45.35 -13.04
C LEU A 654 -2.31 -45.10 -14.15
N ARG A 655 -3.24 -44.18 -13.92
CA ARG A 655 -4.24 -43.79 -14.92
C ARG A 655 -3.57 -43.17 -16.14
N SER A 656 -2.57 -42.31 -15.94
CA SER A 656 -1.79 -41.70 -17.02
C SER A 656 -1.04 -42.75 -17.85
N VAL A 657 -0.45 -43.76 -17.19
CA VAL A 657 0.21 -44.88 -17.87
C VAL A 657 -0.79 -45.70 -18.69
N ALA A 658 -1.96 -46.04 -18.13
CA ALA A 658 -3.00 -46.76 -18.84
C ALA A 658 -3.51 -45.98 -20.06
N GLU A 659 -3.72 -44.67 -19.94
CA GLU A 659 -4.13 -43.78 -21.03
C GLU A 659 -3.06 -43.70 -22.14
N SER A 660 -1.77 -43.64 -21.75
CA SER A 660 -0.64 -43.65 -22.69
C SER A 660 -0.39 -45.01 -23.34
N LYS A 661 -1.06 -46.08 -22.87
CA LYS A 661 -0.77 -47.47 -23.25
C LYS A 661 0.71 -47.86 -23.04
N GLY A 662 1.32 -47.33 -22.00
CA GLY A 662 2.74 -47.53 -21.71
C GLY A 662 3.71 -46.83 -22.67
N GLN A 663 3.26 -45.86 -23.49
CA GLN A 663 4.09 -45.17 -24.47
C GLN A 663 4.68 -43.87 -23.92
N LEU A 664 6.02 -43.81 -23.86
CA LEU A 664 6.74 -42.68 -23.24
C LEU A 664 6.69 -41.38 -24.06
N ASN A 665 6.51 -41.44 -25.37
CA ASN A 665 6.41 -40.26 -26.23
C ASN A 665 5.14 -39.43 -25.99
N VAL A 666 4.07 -40.05 -25.47
CA VAL A 666 2.78 -39.37 -25.20
C VAL A 666 2.59 -39.08 -23.71
N LEU A 667 3.14 -39.92 -22.83
CA LEU A 667 2.95 -39.85 -21.38
C LEU A 667 3.27 -38.47 -20.76
N PRO A 668 4.38 -37.78 -21.07
CA PRO A 668 4.65 -36.43 -20.56
C PRO A 668 3.56 -35.41 -20.93
N GLY A 669 2.98 -35.54 -22.13
CA GLY A 669 1.89 -34.67 -22.58
C GLY A 669 0.59 -34.91 -21.82
N ILE A 670 0.28 -36.18 -21.51
CA ILE A 670 -0.87 -36.56 -20.68
C ILE A 670 -0.70 -35.99 -19.27
N ILE A 671 0.47 -36.17 -18.65
CA ILE A 671 0.77 -35.63 -17.31
C ILE A 671 0.62 -34.09 -17.31
N ALA A 672 1.20 -33.40 -18.30
CA ALA A 672 1.11 -31.94 -18.41
C ALA A 672 -0.32 -31.43 -18.67
N SER A 673 -1.21 -32.25 -19.23
CA SER A 673 -2.62 -31.89 -19.43
C SER A 673 -3.44 -31.92 -18.15
N LYS A 674 -2.97 -32.67 -17.12
CA LYS A 674 -3.65 -32.82 -15.84
C LYS A 674 -3.30 -31.71 -14.84
N GLY A 675 -2.09 -31.16 -14.93
CA GLY A 675 -1.64 -30.07 -14.08
C GLY A 675 -0.26 -29.55 -14.46
N GLY A 676 0.12 -28.41 -13.87
CA GLY A 676 1.47 -27.84 -14.05
C GLY A 676 2.50 -28.55 -13.19
N LEU A 677 3.64 -28.97 -13.77
CA LEU A 677 4.73 -29.61 -13.03
C LEU A 677 5.25 -28.67 -11.93
N THR A 678 5.32 -29.17 -10.69
CA THR A 678 5.84 -28.39 -9.56
C THR A 678 7.26 -28.75 -9.16
N ASP A 679 7.79 -29.86 -9.65
CA ASP A 679 9.20 -30.26 -9.50
C ASP A 679 9.83 -30.77 -10.80
N ASP A 680 11.08 -31.22 -10.72
CA ASP A 680 11.79 -31.91 -11.80
C ASP A 680 11.06 -33.21 -12.17
N LEU A 681 11.00 -33.56 -13.46
CA LEU A 681 10.32 -34.76 -13.94
C LEU A 681 11.28 -35.67 -14.71
N SER A 682 11.43 -36.89 -14.23
CA SER A 682 12.10 -37.98 -14.93
C SER A 682 11.12 -39.12 -15.15
N LEU A 683 11.23 -39.77 -16.31
CA LEU A 683 10.48 -40.96 -16.65
C LEU A 683 11.41 -41.93 -17.39
N VAL A 684 11.32 -43.21 -17.04
CA VAL A 684 12.08 -44.29 -17.68
C VAL A 684 11.10 -45.37 -18.11
N ARG A 685 11.20 -45.81 -19.36
CA ARG A 685 10.43 -46.92 -19.92
C ARG A 685 11.38 -48.06 -20.20
N ILE A 686 11.11 -49.23 -19.62
CA ILE A 686 11.85 -50.47 -19.84
C ILE A 686 10.88 -51.47 -20.46
N GLU A 687 11.15 -51.88 -21.69
CA GLU A 687 10.37 -52.88 -22.43
C GLU A 687 11.17 -54.16 -22.58
N TYR A 688 10.57 -55.29 -22.21
CA TYR A 688 11.19 -56.61 -22.37
C TYR A 688 10.58 -57.36 -23.54
N GLN A 689 11.40 -57.62 -24.56
CA GLN A 689 11.03 -58.31 -25.77
C GLN A 689 12.12 -59.31 -26.15
N PRO A 690 12.12 -60.53 -25.55
CA PRO A 690 13.20 -61.47 -25.75
C PRO A 690 13.38 -61.83 -27.22
N VAL A 691 14.64 -62.03 -27.63
CA VAL A 691 14.96 -62.54 -28.96
C VAL A 691 14.41 -63.97 -29.04
N HIS A 692 13.38 -64.14 -29.87
CA HIS A 692 12.47 -65.28 -29.87
C HIS A 692 13.21 -66.63 -30.11
N ASP A 693 13.15 -67.55 -29.13
CA ASP A 693 13.41 -68.97 -29.34
C ASP A 693 12.06 -69.72 -29.33
N PRO A 694 11.56 -70.19 -30.49
CA PRO A 694 10.23 -70.82 -30.63
C PRO A 694 10.09 -72.16 -29.89
N ALA A 695 11.12 -72.65 -29.21
CA ALA A 695 11.08 -73.89 -28.42
C ALA A 695 10.38 -73.77 -27.05
N LEU A 696 10.08 -72.55 -26.58
CA LEU A 696 9.52 -72.28 -25.24
C LEU A 696 7.99 -72.12 -25.20
N ASP A 697 7.30 -72.12 -26.35
CA ASP A 697 5.86 -71.82 -26.46
C ASP A 697 4.91 -73.03 -26.31
N THR A 698 5.43 -74.23 -26.04
CA THR A 698 4.57 -75.43 -25.86
C THR A 698 4.22 -75.63 -24.38
N ALA A 699 3.35 -74.79 -23.84
CA ALA A 699 2.73 -75.04 -22.54
C ALA A 699 1.35 -75.71 -22.72
N GLU A 700 1.31 -77.05 -22.64
CA GLU A 700 0.07 -77.76 -22.30
C GLU A 700 -0.22 -77.62 -20.80
N ASP A 701 -1.49 -77.74 -20.42
CA ASP A 701 -2.02 -77.53 -19.06
C ASP A 701 -1.39 -78.55 -18.05
N THR A 702 -0.22 -78.23 -17.49
CA THR A 702 0.57 -79.12 -16.58
C THR A 702 0.13 -79.08 -15.11
N THR A 703 -0.97 -78.38 -14.79
CA THR A 703 -1.41 -78.18 -13.39
C THR A 703 -1.72 -79.50 -12.68
N GLU A 704 -2.30 -80.47 -13.38
CA GLU A 704 -2.62 -81.79 -12.83
C GLU A 704 -1.34 -82.59 -12.52
N LEU A 705 -0.35 -82.57 -13.42
CA LEU A 705 0.93 -83.23 -13.23
C LEU A 705 1.72 -82.65 -12.06
N GLY A 706 1.71 -81.32 -11.89
CA GLY A 706 2.33 -80.64 -10.75
C GLY A 706 1.75 -81.09 -9.40
N SER A 707 0.42 -81.27 -9.34
CA SER A 707 -0.24 -81.77 -8.12
C SER A 707 0.16 -83.21 -7.77
N GLN A 708 0.27 -84.09 -8.77
CA GLN A 708 0.69 -85.49 -8.60
C GLN A 708 2.14 -85.58 -8.10
N ILE A 709 3.03 -84.74 -8.63
CA ILE A 709 4.43 -84.64 -8.17
C ILE A 709 4.49 -84.28 -6.68
N LEU A 710 3.74 -83.26 -6.26
CA LEU A 710 3.73 -82.82 -4.85
C LEU A 710 3.19 -83.90 -3.91
N VAL A 711 2.14 -84.62 -4.31
CA VAL A 711 1.57 -85.73 -3.53
C VAL A 711 2.57 -86.88 -3.41
N ALA A 712 3.20 -87.30 -4.50
CA ALA A 712 4.21 -88.37 -4.48
C ALA A 712 5.44 -88.02 -3.61
N ILE A 713 5.88 -86.76 -3.61
CA ILE A 713 6.98 -86.30 -2.74
C ILE A 713 6.58 -86.31 -1.26
N LYS A 714 5.32 -86.01 -0.94
CA LYS A 714 4.77 -86.05 0.43
C LYS A 714 4.52 -87.46 0.93
N SER A 715 4.05 -88.37 0.07
CA SER A 715 3.83 -89.78 0.42
C SER A 715 5.13 -90.59 0.55
N GLY A 716 6.27 -90.04 0.10
CA GLY A 716 7.58 -90.68 0.20
C GLY A 716 7.90 -91.63 -0.98
N GLU A 717 7.05 -91.65 -2.01
CA GLU A 717 7.25 -92.42 -3.24
C GLU A 717 8.29 -91.75 -4.16
N LEU A 718 9.55 -91.74 -3.73
CA LEU A 718 10.62 -90.98 -4.39
C LEU A 718 10.89 -91.41 -5.84
N GLU A 719 10.79 -92.71 -6.16
CA GLU A 719 11.01 -93.21 -7.53
C GLU A 719 9.88 -92.79 -8.48
N HIS A 720 8.64 -92.90 -8.03
CA HIS A 720 7.46 -92.46 -8.78
C HIS A 720 7.50 -90.93 -9.01
N ALA A 721 7.83 -90.16 -7.97
CA ALA A 721 8.01 -88.71 -8.08
C ALA A 721 9.10 -88.32 -9.09
N ALA A 722 10.22 -89.07 -9.15
CA ALA A 722 11.29 -88.81 -10.11
C ALA A 722 10.82 -88.99 -11.56
N VAL A 723 10.07 -90.07 -11.84
CA VAL A 723 9.50 -90.34 -13.17
C VAL A 723 8.52 -89.24 -13.58
N LEU A 724 7.64 -88.82 -12.67
CA LEU A 724 6.68 -87.74 -12.93
C LEU A 724 7.38 -86.40 -13.23
N CYS A 725 8.45 -86.07 -12.49
CA CYS A 725 9.22 -84.85 -12.75
C CYS A 725 9.97 -84.91 -14.10
N GLN A 726 10.55 -86.06 -14.45
CA GLN A 726 11.22 -86.23 -15.75
C GLN A 726 10.23 -86.06 -16.92
N ARG A 727 9.05 -86.68 -16.81
CA ARG A 727 7.96 -86.49 -17.78
C ARG A 727 7.52 -85.02 -17.84
N GLY A 728 7.44 -84.32 -16.71
CA GLY A 728 7.13 -82.89 -16.67
C GLY A 728 8.18 -82.04 -17.41
N MET A 729 9.46 -82.37 -17.27
CA MET A 729 10.54 -81.68 -17.99
C MET A 729 10.55 -81.96 -19.51
N GLU A 730 9.96 -83.07 -19.95
CA GLU A 730 9.80 -83.38 -21.38
C GLU A 730 8.61 -82.63 -22.00
N LEU A 731 7.51 -82.50 -21.24
CA LEU A 731 6.29 -81.83 -21.67
C LEU A 731 6.42 -80.30 -21.63
N ASP A 732 7.08 -79.79 -20.59
CA ASP A 732 7.29 -78.36 -20.36
C ASP A 732 8.75 -78.11 -19.96
N PRO A 733 9.66 -77.99 -20.96
CA PRO A 733 11.08 -77.75 -20.71
C PRO A 733 11.36 -76.41 -20.02
N GLY A 734 10.44 -75.44 -20.10
CA GLY A 734 10.56 -74.10 -19.54
C GLY A 734 10.18 -74.01 -18.06
N ASN A 735 9.44 -74.98 -17.53
CA ASN A 735 8.94 -74.94 -16.17
C ASN A 735 10.00 -75.32 -15.12
N TYR A 736 10.40 -74.33 -14.33
CA TYR A 736 11.41 -74.47 -13.28
C TYR A 736 11.03 -75.42 -12.14
N SER A 737 9.73 -75.69 -11.92
CA SER A 737 9.24 -76.48 -10.80
C SER A 737 9.61 -77.97 -10.93
N HIS A 738 9.61 -78.50 -12.15
CA HIS A 738 9.96 -79.90 -12.42
C HIS A 738 11.42 -80.24 -12.06
N PRO A 739 12.44 -79.51 -12.56
CA PRO A 739 13.82 -79.74 -12.12
C PRO A 739 14.04 -79.44 -10.64
N TYR A 740 13.32 -78.48 -10.04
CA TYR A 740 13.39 -78.22 -8.61
C TYR A 740 12.92 -79.43 -7.78
N HIS A 741 11.74 -79.96 -8.09
CA HIS A 741 11.17 -81.11 -7.39
C HIS A 741 12.00 -82.38 -7.60
N LEU A 742 12.53 -82.61 -8.81
CA LEU A 742 13.46 -83.72 -9.05
C LEU A 742 14.77 -83.54 -8.25
N GLY A 743 15.26 -82.32 -8.12
CA GLY A 743 16.39 -81.98 -7.26
C GLY A 743 16.13 -82.32 -5.79
N LEU A 744 14.94 -82.03 -5.26
CA LEU A 744 14.53 -82.42 -3.90
C LEU A 744 14.49 -83.95 -3.72
N VAL A 745 13.99 -84.68 -4.72
CA VAL A 745 13.95 -86.14 -4.71
C VAL A 745 15.38 -86.71 -4.66
N TYR A 746 16.29 -86.26 -5.54
CA TYR A 746 17.68 -86.72 -5.52
C TYR A 746 18.44 -86.27 -4.28
N SER A 747 18.10 -85.11 -3.70
CA SER A 747 18.64 -84.67 -2.40
C SER A 747 18.26 -85.63 -1.27
N LYS A 748 16.98 -86.07 -1.21
CA LYS A 748 16.52 -87.11 -0.26
C LYS A 748 17.21 -88.46 -0.49
N GLN A 749 17.52 -88.80 -1.73
CA GLN A 749 18.29 -90.00 -2.10
C GLN A 749 19.81 -89.86 -1.87
N LYS A 750 20.29 -88.75 -1.29
CA LYS A 750 21.71 -88.43 -1.06
C LYS A 750 22.57 -88.34 -2.34
N GLN A 751 21.95 -88.19 -3.50
CA GLN A 751 22.64 -87.98 -4.79
C GLN A 751 22.92 -86.49 -4.98
N TYR A 752 23.79 -85.91 -4.15
CA TYR A 752 23.95 -84.46 -4.04
C TYR A 752 24.46 -83.78 -5.32
N GLN A 753 25.34 -84.43 -6.09
CA GLN A 753 25.83 -83.87 -7.37
C GLN A 753 24.73 -83.74 -8.43
N LYS A 754 23.86 -84.76 -8.55
CA LYS A 754 22.71 -84.69 -9.47
C LYS A 754 21.69 -83.66 -9.01
N ALA A 755 21.44 -83.60 -7.70
CA ALA A 755 20.57 -82.58 -7.12
C ALA A 755 21.09 -81.17 -7.40
N LEU A 756 22.40 -80.93 -7.24
CA LEU A 756 23.03 -79.65 -7.55
C LEU A 756 22.81 -79.25 -9.01
N GLN A 757 23.07 -80.14 -9.97
CA GLN A 757 22.85 -79.87 -11.40
C GLN A 757 21.41 -79.47 -11.71
N LEU A 758 20.43 -80.17 -11.11
CA LEU A 758 19.01 -79.87 -11.31
C LEU A 758 18.57 -78.57 -10.66
N PHE A 759 19.06 -78.25 -9.45
CA PHE A 759 18.80 -76.96 -8.82
C PHE A 759 19.43 -75.81 -9.60
N THR A 760 20.62 -76.01 -10.19
CA THR A 760 21.24 -75.02 -11.08
C THR A 760 20.39 -74.81 -12.33
N LYS A 761 19.89 -75.88 -12.97
CA LYS A 761 18.98 -75.78 -14.11
C LYS A 761 17.67 -75.06 -13.73
N SER A 762 17.08 -75.40 -12.58
CA SER A 762 15.89 -74.74 -12.07
C SER A 762 16.11 -73.25 -11.82
N PHE A 763 17.25 -72.89 -11.23
CA PHE A 763 17.62 -71.49 -10.99
C PHE A 763 17.84 -70.70 -12.29
N GLN A 764 18.38 -71.34 -13.34
CA GLN A 764 18.52 -70.71 -14.66
C GLN A 764 17.17 -70.41 -15.32
N LEU A 765 16.19 -71.30 -15.15
CA LEU A 765 14.83 -71.12 -15.68
C LEU A 765 14.03 -70.06 -14.91
N ASN A 766 14.18 -70.02 -13.58
CA ASN A 766 13.54 -69.00 -12.75
C ASN A 766 14.48 -68.50 -11.67
N GLN A 767 15.13 -67.38 -11.96
CA GLN A 767 16.07 -66.76 -11.05
C GLN A 767 15.38 -66.11 -9.85
N ALA A 768 14.07 -65.85 -9.89
CA ALA A 768 13.31 -65.24 -8.79
C ALA A 768 12.99 -66.22 -7.64
N HIS A 769 13.05 -67.53 -7.89
CA HIS A 769 12.70 -68.55 -6.89
C HIS A 769 13.76 -68.65 -5.77
N HIS A 770 13.54 -67.98 -4.64
CA HIS A 770 14.50 -67.88 -3.53
C HIS A 770 14.85 -69.24 -2.88
N LEU A 771 13.92 -70.20 -2.85
CA LEU A 771 14.19 -71.54 -2.31
C LEU A 771 15.22 -72.32 -3.14
N CYS A 772 15.40 -72.00 -4.43
CA CYS A 772 16.49 -72.59 -5.22
C CYS A 772 17.86 -72.22 -4.65
N LEU A 773 18.07 -70.96 -4.24
CA LEU A 773 19.34 -70.52 -3.65
C LEU A 773 19.63 -71.25 -2.34
N PHE A 774 18.61 -71.46 -1.51
CA PHE A 774 18.76 -72.24 -0.28
C PHE A 774 19.23 -73.66 -0.58
N GLN A 775 18.60 -74.32 -1.55
CA GLN A 775 18.99 -75.68 -1.94
C GLN A 775 20.38 -75.72 -2.56
N LEU A 776 20.75 -74.74 -3.39
CA LEU A 776 22.10 -74.61 -3.95
C LEU A 776 23.14 -74.43 -2.84
N ALA A 777 22.89 -73.54 -1.87
CA ALA A 777 23.76 -73.36 -0.71
C ALA A 777 23.91 -74.68 0.06
N ARG A 778 22.81 -75.40 0.26
CA ARG A 778 22.76 -76.65 1.03
C ARG A 778 23.50 -77.78 0.33
N MET A 779 23.30 -77.95 -0.99
CA MET A 779 23.97 -79.00 -1.75
C MET A 779 25.47 -78.76 -1.82
N ASN A 780 25.92 -77.52 -2.01
CA ASN A 780 27.34 -77.17 -1.96
C ASN A 780 27.95 -77.41 -0.57
N ALA A 781 27.24 -77.06 0.51
CA ALA A 781 27.69 -77.35 1.87
C ALA A 781 27.86 -78.86 2.12
N LEU A 782 26.92 -79.68 1.65
CA LEU A 782 26.99 -81.15 1.76
C LEU A 782 28.09 -81.78 0.89
N LEU A 783 28.46 -81.13 -0.22
CA LEU A 783 29.57 -81.51 -1.09
C LEU A 783 30.92 -80.92 -0.62
N ASN A 784 30.95 -80.23 0.53
CA ASN A 784 32.11 -79.58 1.11
C ASN A 784 32.71 -78.42 0.28
N ASP A 785 31.93 -77.87 -0.66
CA ASP A 785 32.26 -76.61 -1.35
C ASP A 785 31.73 -75.43 -0.52
N LEU A 786 32.44 -75.12 0.56
CA LEU A 786 32.08 -74.04 1.49
C LEU A 786 32.04 -72.66 0.82
N PRO A 787 32.99 -72.28 -0.08
CA PRO A 787 32.93 -71.00 -0.78
C PRO A 787 31.64 -70.81 -1.58
N ALA A 788 31.23 -71.81 -2.37
CA ALA A 788 29.98 -71.73 -3.12
C ALA A 788 28.76 -71.74 -2.19
N ALA A 789 28.78 -72.52 -1.11
CA ALA A 789 27.70 -72.54 -0.14
C ALA A 789 27.47 -71.16 0.51
N ILE A 790 28.55 -70.50 0.91
CA ILE A 790 28.52 -69.14 1.47
C ILE A 790 28.03 -68.13 0.42
N GLU A 791 28.46 -68.25 -0.83
CA GLU A 791 27.99 -67.40 -1.94
C GLU A 791 26.48 -67.43 -2.07
N TYR A 792 25.90 -68.61 -2.27
CA TYR A 792 24.46 -68.76 -2.45
C TYR A 792 23.68 -68.38 -1.18
N GLY A 793 24.22 -68.66 0.00
CA GLY A 793 23.59 -68.27 1.26
C GLY A 793 23.57 -66.76 1.49
N GLU A 794 24.66 -66.04 1.18
CA GLU A 794 24.68 -64.58 1.23
C GLU A 794 23.78 -63.97 0.15
N ARG A 795 23.71 -64.54 -1.06
CA ARG A 795 22.75 -64.10 -2.08
C ARG A 795 21.31 -64.23 -1.60
N LEU A 796 20.97 -65.35 -0.97
CA LEU A 796 19.66 -65.53 -0.38
C LEU A 796 19.40 -64.55 0.76
N ARG A 797 20.40 -64.28 1.62
CA ARG A 797 20.28 -63.29 2.71
C ARG A 797 20.03 -61.87 2.20
N ILE A 798 20.55 -61.52 1.02
CA ILE A 798 20.29 -60.24 0.35
C ILE A 798 18.85 -60.17 -0.19
N ARG A 799 18.25 -61.30 -0.56
CA ARG A 799 16.87 -61.35 -1.09
C ARG A 799 15.81 -61.49 -0.01
N ASP A 800 16.09 -62.30 1.00
CA ASP A 800 15.23 -62.56 2.15
C ASP A 800 16.12 -62.76 3.38
N ARG A 801 16.25 -61.70 4.16
CA ARG A 801 17.04 -61.70 5.40
C ARG A 801 16.34 -62.47 6.52
N LYS A 802 15.01 -62.60 6.47
CA LYS A 802 14.20 -63.22 7.54
C LYS A 802 14.09 -64.73 7.38
N TYR A 803 14.65 -65.29 6.32
CA TYR A 803 14.62 -66.73 6.09
C TYR A 803 15.57 -67.49 7.05
N LEU A 804 15.02 -67.85 8.21
CA LEU A 804 15.72 -68.45 9.36
C LEU A 804 16.64 -69.62 8.99
N ASN A 805 16.14 -70.55 8.17
CA ASN A 805 16.89 -71.74 7.75
C ASN A 805 18.19 -71.38 7.03
N ASN A 806 18.20 -70.30 6.23
CA ASN A 806 19.41 -69.84 5.57
C ASN A 806 20.39 -69.19 6.54
N LEU A 807 19.91 -68.41 7.53
CA LEU A 807 20.79 -67.82 8.54
C LEU A 807 21.55 -68.88 9.33
N ILE A 808 20.84 -69.91 9.81
CA ILE A 808 21.43 -71.05 10.54
C ILE A 808 22.45 -71.78 9.67
N GLN A 809 22.08 -72.10 8.42
CA GLN A 809 22.96 -72.80 7.51
C GLN A 809 24.19 -71.97 7.13
N LEU A 810 24.01 -70.69 6.85
CA LEU A 810 25.08 -69.76 6.49
C LEU A 810 26.03 -69.55 7.66
N ALA A 811 25.51 -69.42 8.89
CA ALA A 811 26.32 -69.36 10.10
C ALA A 811 27.17 -70.63 10.28
N ASN A 812 26.57 -71.81 10.07
CA ASN A 812 27.32 -73.07 10.10
C ASN A 812 28.40 -73.12 9.01
N CYS A 813 28.12 -72.64 7.79
CA CYS A 813 29.12 -72.59 6.72
C CYS A 813 30.29 -71.65 7.06
N TYR A 814 30.02 -70.47 7.62
CA TYR A 814 31.05 -69.54 8.09
C TYR A 814 31.87 -70.12 9.24
N HIS A 815 31.25 -70.80 10.19
CA HIS A 815 31.93 -71.51 11.26
C HIS A 815 32.87 -72.60 10.71
N LEU A 816 32.39 -73.41 9.76
CA LEU A 816 33.21 -74.45 9.10
C LEU A 816 34.34 -73.85 8.27
N SER A 817 34.15 -72.65 7.71
CA SER A 817 35.17 -71.89 6.98
C SER A 817 36.15 -71.13 7.91
N GLY A 818 35.97 -71.19 9.23
CA GLY A 818 36.84 -70.53 10.22
C GLY A 818 36.52 -69.07 10.53
N ASN A 819 35.42 -68.51 10.01
CA ASN A 819 34.98 -67.14 10.33
C ASN A 819 33.92 -67.14 11.44
N HIS A 820 34.38 -67.36 12.67
CA HIS A 820 33.54 -67.48 13.86
C HIS A 820 32.79 -66.19 14.20
N GLN A 821 33.42 -65.03 13.98
CA GLN A 821 32.80 -63.73 14.25
C GLN A 821 31.55 -63.51 13.39
N ARG A 822 31.64 -63.77 12.08
CA ARG A 822 30.50 -63.63 11.17
C ARG A 822 29.41 -64.66 11.47
N ALA A 823 29.79 -65.88 11.82
CA ALA A 823 28.86 -66.92 12.24
C ALA A 823 28.07 -66.50 13.49
N GLY A 824 28.74 -65.92 14.50
CA GLY A 824 28.09 -65.40 15.70
C GLY A 824 27.11 -64.27 15.42
N GLN A 825 27.45 -63.32 14.54
CA GLN A 825 26.54 -62.25 14.10
C GLN A 825 25.27 -62.82 13.46
N LEU A 826 25.44 -63.78 12.54
CA LEU A 826 24.32 -64.42 11.84
C LEU A 826 23.42 -65.21 12.80
N LEU A 827 23.99 -65.83 13.83
CA LEU A 827 23.21 -66.54 14.84
C LEU A 827 22.47 -65.59 15.78
N ALA A 828 23.04 -64.43 16.12
CA ALA A 828 22.31 -63.40 16.83
C ALA A 828 21.11 -62.90 16.01
N GLU A 829 21.32 -62.63 14.71
CA GLU A 829 20.21 -62.28 13.80
C GLU A 829 19.14 -63.39 13.70
N ALA A 830 19.54 -64.67 13.78
CA ALA A 830 18.62 -65.80 13.75
C ALA A 830 17.84 -65.96 15.08
N GLU A 831 18.51 -65.76 16.22
CA GLU A 831 17.91 -65.81 17.56
C GLU A 831 16.88 -64.68 17.74
N ASP A 832 17.16 -63.49 17.21
CA ASP A 832 16.21 -62.37 17.22
C ASP A 832 14.91 -62.69 16.46
N LEU A 833 14.97 -63.59 15.47
CA LEU A 833 13.80 -64.01 14.68
C LEU A 833 13.02 -65.16 15.33
N ASP A 834 13.70 -66.11 15.97
CA ASP A 834 13.10 -67.27 16.62
C ASP A 834 13.84 -67.65 17.93
N PRO A 835 13.51 -66.97 19.05
CA PRO A 835 14.18 -67.20 20.33
C PRO A 835 13.97 -68.62 20.88
N GLY A 836 15.03 -69.28 21.33
CA GLY A 836 14.96 -70.63 21.91
C GLY A 836 14.89 -71.79 20.91
N ASN A 837 15.30 -71.55 19.66
CA ASN A 837 15.38 -72.59 18.65
C ASN A 837 16.55 -73.56 18.97
N GLU A 838 16.24 -74.84 19.18
CA GLU A 838 17.24 -75.88 19.56
C GLU A 838 18.44 -75.94 18.61
N HIS A 839 18.24 -75.70 17.30
CA HIS A 839 19.33 -75.75 16.33
C HIS A 839 20.27 -74.54 16.44
N ILE A 840 19.76 -73.37 16.85
CA ILE A 840 20.57 -72.17 17.07
C ILE A 840 21.42 -72.36 18.32
N GLU A 841 20.81 -72.78 19.43
CA GLU A 841 21.50 -73.06 20.70
C GLU A 841 22.63 -74.10 20.52
N GLN A 842 22.33 -75.22 19.85
CA GLN A 842 23.33 -76.27 19.59
C GLN A 842 24.51 -75.75 18.76
N LEU A 843 24.28 -74.85 17.80
CA LEU A 843 25.33 -74.30 16.96
C LEU A 843 26.14 -73.23 17.70
N GLN A 844 25.49 -72.39 18.52
CA GLN A 844 26.16 -71.44 19.43
C GLN A 844 27.09 -72.17 20.41
N ASP A 845 26.61 -73.25 21.03
CA ASP A 845 27.41 -74.10 21.92
C ASP A 845 28.63 -74.71 21.22
N ARG A 846 28.47 -75.15 19.96
CA ARG A 846 29.57 -75.70 19.16
C ARG A 846 30.63 -74.65 18.82
N ILE A 847 30.21 -73.41 18.55
CA ILE A 847 31.12 -72.29 18.30
C ILE A 847 31.88 -71.95 19.60
N ALA A 848 31.17 -71.81 20.73
CA ALA A 848 31.76 -71.47 22.03
C ALA A 848 32.74 -72.53 22.56
N LYS A 849 32.45 -73.84 22.39
CA LYS A 849 33.35 -74.93 22.82
C LYS A 849 34.66 -74.96 22.04
N LYS A 850 34.66 -74.52 20.78
CA LYS A 850 35.87 -74.52 19.93
C LYS A 850 36.75 -73.31 20.21
N ASP A 851 36.15 -72.12 20.42
CA ASP A 851 36.89 -70.92 20.85
C ASP A 851 37.63 -71.14 22.18
N ASN A 852 37.02 -71.87 23.13
CA ASN A 852 37.68 -72.24 24.40
C ASN A 852 38.83 -73.26 24.23
N ASN A 853 38.74 -74.18 23.26
CA ASN A 853 39.83 -75.13 22.97
C ASN A 853 41.02 -74.48 22.25
N ASP A 854 40.77 -73.49 21.38
CA ASP A 854 41.84 -72.74 20.71
C ASP A 854 42.58 -71.80 21.70
N ILE A 855 41.87 -71.21 22.67
CA ILE A 855 42.49 -70.46 23.78
C ILE A 855 43.32 -71.38 24.71
N GLY A 856 42.85 -72.61 24.96
CA GLY A 856 43.58 -73.62 25.73
C GLY A 856 44.88 -74.09 25.07
N ASN A 857 44.87 -74.28 23.74
CA ASN A 857 46.07 -74.68 22.98
C ASN A 857 47.13 -73.57 22.87
N ILE A 858 46.71 -72.28 22.85
CA ILE A 858 47.65 -71.16 22.88
C ILE A 858 48.38 -71.11 24.24
N ALA A 859 47.67 -71.38 25.34
CA ALA A 859 48.26 -71.44 26.68
C ALA A 859 49.27 -72.59 26.84
N ASP A 860 49.02 -73.77 26.23
CA ASP A 860 49.96 -74.90 26.26
C ASP A 860 51.17 -74.68 25.33
N SER A 861 51.02 -74.01 24.18
CA SER A 861 52.15 -73.68 23.31
C SER A 861 53.13 -72.67 23.93
N SER A 862 52.62 -71.76 24.78
CA SER A 862 53.45 -70.83 25.56
C SER A 862 54.19 -71.48 26.74
N ARG A 863 53.81 -72.69 27.16
CA ARG A 863 54.51 -73.46 28.20
C ARG A 863 55.58 -74.41 27.67
N SER A 864 55.63 -74.63 26.36
CA SER A 864 56.66 -75.46 25.69
C SER A 864 57.85 -74.67 25.12
N ALA A 865 57.91 -73.35 25.36
CA ALA A 865 58.96 -72.46 24.87
C ALA A 865 59.75 -71.73 25.99
N GLU A 866 59.70 -72.24 27.23
CA GLU A 866 60.57 -71.83 28.34
C GLU A 866 61.54 -72.96 28.73
#